data_AF-A0A8H3BR06-F1
#
_entry.id   AF-A0A8H3BR06-F1
#
_cell.length_a   1.000
_cell.length_b   1.000
_cell.length_c   1.000
_cell.angle_alpha   90.00
_cell.angle_beta   90.00
_cell.angle_gamma   90.00
#
_symmetry.space_group_name_H-M   'P 1'
#
loop_
_entity.id
_entity.type
_entity.pdbx_description
1 polymer ?
#
loop_
_entity_poly.entity_id
_entity_poly.type
_entity_poly.pdbx_seq_one_letter_code
_entity_poly.pdbx_strand_id
1 'polypeptide(L)'
;MHYLSLAALAFAPILVAATPVSRCTGTIASLDDVAAAQKCTTITIKGFTVPAGKALELSLLDNTVVNMEGDVKFGVSNWSGPLFTVSGKGITFNGNGHTFDGQGASYWDGQGGNGGVTKPHPMMKIKISGTYSNVKVLNSPAHTYSISNPAKLVMSKLTIDNSAGDAANSKSGGKAAGHNTDGFDVSTTDLTIEDSKIYNQDDCIAINKGSNIIFQRNTCSGGHGISIGSISAGATVKGVQILNNQIINNDQALRIKTKADATNAAVSGITFSGNTATGTKKFGVIVDQGYPTTLGTPGNGVTISDINFTGSTNNIAVASSAQRVAVNCGTGCTGTWDWSKLTVTGGKAADSKYSLSASQSLLLMFETETSISDLLLVLKDPSNVTLDRSAHAQWAYKSLIQGLPARYTSQDASQPWLIYWALQGLTCLGVQLDPTTKQRTIDTILANQHPDGGFGGGPGQIPHLLPTYASVCALAIVGKPGEKGGWDQINRQKCYEFFMRMKQPDGSFVVNKDAEVDVRGTYCLLVTATLLDILTPELAEGTSEFLRSCQTYEGGFASSSHPYYSAGSDKPQVLSEVRPTLGESHGGYTSCAVASWVLLQPYQKPEDPKINVKKLVRWAAGMQGLPIEGGGFRGRSNKLVDGCYSWWIGGLEPLLLDLLGLGNEEGETEVVSHVTEETESENGPTTLFDRTSLQRFTLVSSQLSSGGLRDKPGKPADLYHTTYNLAGYSTAQHRVYRSLVTEKKLLDSWKSSEGVIQGSNEQIRKATWAGICSWQEDEGAHFYLGGEQNRVNATHPLFNLTMSHTRAIANYFYQQKDLV
;
A
#
# COMPACT_ATOMS: atom_id res chain seq x y z
N MET A 1 -46.88 27.22 -5.07
CA MET A 1 -48.17 26.53 -4.80
C MET A 1 -47.93 25.05 -4.70
N HIS A 2 -48.00 24.49 -3.49
CA HIS A 2 -48.58 23.18 -3.12
C HIS A 2 -48.19 22.98 -1.64
N TYR A 3 -49.11 23.38 -0.76
CA TYR A 3 -49.02 23.25 0.69
C TYR A 3 -49.32 21.80 1.08
N LEU A 4 -48.42 21.16 1.84
CA LEU A 4 -48.72 19.92 2.56
C LEU A 4 -48.98 20.24 4.03
N SER A 5 -50.23 20.07 4.42
CA SER A 5 -50.77 20.32 5.76
C SER A 5 -50.27 19.28 6.76
N LEU A 6 -49.64 19.75 7.84
CA LEU A 6 -49.35 18.98 9.04
C LEU A 6 -50.65 18.79 9.83
N ALA A 7 -51.10 17.55 10.00
CA ALA A 7 -52.17 17.21 10.94
C ALA A 7 -51.58 16.96 12.33
N ALA A 8 -51.80 17.90 13.26
CA ALA A 8 -51.51 17.72 14.67
C ALA A 8 -52.64 16.92 15.35
N LEU A 9 -52.36 15.67 15.72
CA LEU A 9 -53.22 14.88 16.61
C LEU A 9 -52.92 15.26 18.07
N ALA A 10 -53.84 16.00 18.68
CA ALA A 10 -53.83 16.26 20.10
C ALA A 10 -54.26 14.99 20.86
N PHE A 11 -53.31 14.36 21.56
CA PHE A 11 -53.62 13.34 22.57
C PHE A 11 -53.90 14.03 23.91
N ALA A 12 -55.12 13.86 24.43
CA ALA A 12 -55.45 14.23 25.79
C ALA A 12 -54.67 13.34 26.79
N PRO A 13 -54.10 13.90 27.87
CA PRO A 13 -53.41 13.11 28.87
C PRO A 13 -54.45 12.37 29.73
N ILE A 14 -54.51 11.05 29.58
CA ILE A 14 -55.15 10.19 30.57
C ILE A 14 -54.18 10.14 31.77
N LEU A 15 -54.49 10.91 32.82
CA LEU A 15 -53.86 10.74 34.13
C LEU A 15 -54.26 9.37 34.67
N VAL A 16 -53.43 8.36 34.45
CA VAL A 16 -53.46 7.13 35.25
C VAL A 16 -52.81 7.47 36.57
N ALA A 17 -53.62 7.61 37.63
CA ALA A 17 -53.13 7.75 38.98
C ALA A 17 -52.27 6.52 39.33
N ALA A 18 -50.95 6.70 39.38
CA ALA A 18 -50.04 5.69 39.89
C ALA A 18 -50.36 5.45 41.36
N THR A 19 -50.80 4.23 41.67
CA THR A 19 -50.93 3.76 43.05
C THR A 19 -49.61 3.98 43.79
N PRO A 20 -49.62 4.50 45.03
CA PRO A 20 -48.40 4.80 45.77
C PRO A 20 -47.57 3.52 45.93
N VAL A 21 -46.38 3.51 45.32
CA VAL A 21 -45.39 2.45 45.51
C VAL A 21 -44.99 2.47 46.98
N SER A 22 -45.31 1.41 47.73
CA SER A 22 -44.92 1.34 49.14
C SER A 22 -43.39 1.28 49.23
N ARG A 23 -42.78 2.34 49.77
CA ARG A 23 -41.40 2.32 50.28
C ARG A 23 -41.36 1.38 51.49
N CYS A 24 -41.25 0.08 51.24
CA CYS A 24 -41.06 -0.94 52.26
C CYS A 24 -39.77 -1.70 52.02
N THR A 25 -39.33 -2.43 53.05
CA THR A 25 -38.22 -3.37 52.98
C THR A 25 -38.75 -4.78 53.13
N GLY A 26 -38.62 -5.60 52.09
CA GLY A 26 -38.90 -7.03 52.13
C GLY A 26 -37.67 -7.82 52.56
N THR A 27 -37.83 -8.80 53.44
CA THR A 27 -36.73 -9.72 53.80
C THR A 27 -37.02 -11.10 53.24
N ILE A 28 -36.03 -11.74 52.63
CA ILE A 28 -36.11 -13.12 52.11
C ILE A 28 -35.15 -13.98 52.93
N ALA A 29 -35.67 -14.91 53.73
CA ALA A 29 -34.91 -15.93 54.46
C ALA A 29 -35.31 -17.36 54.06
N SER A 30 -36.32 -17.50 53.21
CA SER A 30 -36.81 -18.74 52.62
C SER A 30 -37.56 -18.44 51.31
N LEU A 31 -37.97 -19.48 50.57
CA LEU A 31 -38.79 -19.27 49.36
C LEU A 31 -40.19 -18.73 49.66
N ASP A 32 -40.73 -18.97 50.86
CA ASP A 32 -42.08 -18.53 51.26
C ASP A 32 -42.16 -16.99 51.39
N ASP A 33 -41.02 -16.34 51.66
CA ASP A 33 -40.94 -14.89 51.84
C ASP A 33 -40.98 -14.10 50.51
N VAL A 34 -40.68 -14.77 49.39
CA VAL A 34 -40.44 -14.13 48.09
C VAL A 34 -41.64 -13.31 47.61
N ALA A 35 -42.85 -13.89 47.69
CA ALA A 35 -44.08 -13.25 47.20
C ALA A 35 -44.43 -11.96 47.98
N ALA A 36 -44.05 -11.89 49.26
CA ALA A 36 -44.23 -10.69 50.08
C ALA A 36 -43.13 -9.68 49.79
N ALA A 37 -41.87 -10.12 49.75
CA ALA A 37 -40.72 -9.24 49.59
C ALA A 37 -40.69 -8.50 48.23
N GLN A 38 -41.11 -9.15 47.15
CA GLN A 38 -41.14 -8.56 45.80
C GLN A 38 -42.08 -7.36 45.65
N LYS A 39 -43.01 -7.14 46.59
CA LYS A 39 -43.89 -5.97 46.62
C LYS A 39 -43.20 -4.71 47.17
N CYS A 40 -41.95 -4.83 47.61
CA CYS A 40 -41.16 -3.76 48.19
C CYS A 40 -40.09 -3.21 47.23
N THR A 41 -39.76 -1.94 47.42
CA THR A 41 -38.69 -1.25 46.66
C THR A 41 -37.30 -1.48 47.24
N THR A 42 -37.21 -2.06 48.44
CA THR A 42 -35.95 -2.54 49.02
C THR A 42 -36.13 -4.00 49.40
N ILE A 43 -35.18 -4.87 49.03
CA ILE A 43 -35.18 -6.28 49.38
C ILE A 43 -33.84 -6.66 50.02
N THR A 44 -33.90 -7.36 51.14
CA THR A 44 -32.75 -7.97 51.80
C THR A 44 -32.84 -9.48 51.71
N ILE A 45 -31.84 -10.12 51.08
CA ILE A 45 -31.71 -11.58 51.00
C ILE A 45 -30.79 -12.04 52.14
N LYS A 46 -31.33 -12.77 53.11
CA LYS A 46 -30.57 -13.43 54.17
C LYS A 46 -29.93 -14.71 53.64
N GLY A 47 -29.04 -15.32 54.41
CA GLY A 47 -28.49 -16.63 54.07
C GLY A 47 -29.51 -17.74 54.27
N PHE A 48 -29.71 -18.58 53.26
CA PHE A 48 -30.61 -19.74 53.35
C PHE A 48 -30.31 -20.79 52.28
N THR A 49 -30.90 -21.98 52.43
CA THR A 49 -30.83 -23.05 51.42
C THR A 49 -32.13 -23.10 50.63
N VAL A 50 -32.04 -22.94 49.30
CA VAL A 50 -33.13 -23.18 48.37
C VAL A 50 -33.36 -24.69 48.27
N PRO A 51 -34.59 -25.21 48.47
CA PRO A 51 -34.88 -26.64 48.37
C PRO A 51 -34.48 -27.25 47.02
N ALA A 52 -34.11 -28.53 47.03
CA ALA A 52 -33.72 -29.26 45.83
C ALA A 52 -34.82 -29.24 44.74
N GLY A 53 -34.44 -28.97 43.50
CA GLY A 53 -35.38 -28.92 42.36
C GLY A 53 -36.26 -27.68 42.31
N LYS A 54 -35.95 -26.63 43.10
CA LYS A 54 -36.65 -25.34 43.11
C LYS A 54 -35.73 -24.20 42.66
N ALA A 55 -36.32 -23.17 42.07
CA ALA A 55 -35.64 -21.92 41.72
C ALA A 55 -35.90 -20.84 42.77
N LEU A 56 -34.96 -19.91 42.93
CA LEU A 56 -35.21 -18.60 43.52
C LEU A 56 -35.53 -17.61 42.40
N GLU A 57 -36.78 -17.16 42.32
CA GLU A 57 -37.24 -16.26 41.26
C GLU A 57 -37.65 -14.91 41.83
N LEU A 58 -37.05 -13.84 41.30
CA LEU A 58 -37.25 -12.45 41.70
C LEU A 58 -37.87 -11.64 40.56
N SER A 59 -39.15 -11.28 40.69
CA SER A 59 -39.85 -10.33 39.81
C SER A 59 -40.01 -9.01 40.55
N LEU A 60 -39.13 -8.06 40.27
CA LEU A 60 -38.95 -6.85 41.06
C LEU A 60 -39.73 -5.67 40.48
N LEU A 61 -40.17 -4.78 41.38
CA LEU A 61 -40.64 -3.46 40.99
C LEU A 61 -39.51 -2.63 40.36
N ASP A 62 -39.89 -1.66 39.54
CA ASP A 62 -38.92 -0.74 38.94
C ASP A 62 -38.18 0.05 40.03
N ASN A 63 -36.88 0.23 39.84
CA ASN A 63 -35.97 0.91 40.76
C ASN A 63 -35.77 0.23 42.12
N THR A 64 -36.10 -1.06 42.24
CA THR A 64 -35.85 -1.82 43.47
C THR A 64 -34.35 -1.95 43.77
N VAL A 65 -33.99 -1.78 45.04
CA VAL A 65 -32.66 -2.06 45.59
C VAL A 65 -32.67 -3.44 46.24
N VAL A 66 -31.74 -4.32 45.88
CA VAL A 66 -31.56 -5.66 46.47
C VAL A 66 -30.20 -5.72 47.14
N ASN A 67 -30.17 -6.15 48.41
CA ASN A 67 -28.94 -6.39 49.16
C ASN A 67 -28.90 -7.84 49.64
N MET A 68 -27.77 -8.52 49.44
CA MET A 68 -27.51 -9.77 50.14
C MET A 68 -26.86 -9.49 51.50
N GLU A 69 -27.24 -10.26 52.51
CA GLU A 69 -26.65 -10.27 53.86
C GLU A 69 -26.25 -11.69 54.30
N GLY A 70 -26.39 -12.68 53.41
CA GLY A 70 -25.90 -14.03 53.65
C GLY A 70 -25.86 -14.85 52.37
N ASP A 71 -25.19 -16.00 52.47
CA ASP A 71 -24.97 -16.90 51.34
C ASP A 71 -26.23 -17.72 51.03
N VAL A 72 -26.52 -17.89 49.75
CA VAL A 72 -27.63 -18.71 49.25
C VAL A 72 -27.08 -19.99 48.65
N LYS A 73 -27.51 -21.12 49.19
CA LYS A 73 -27.09 -22.45 48.73
C LYS A 73 -28.25 -23.15 48.00
N PHE A 74 -28.00 -23.76 46.86
CA PHE A 74 -29.02 -24.51 46.13
C PHE A 74 -28.96 -26.01 46.44
N GLY A 75 -30.11 -26.60 46.81
CA GLY A 75 -30.24 -28.04 46.99
C GLY A 75 -30.03 -28.82 45.68
N VAL A 76 -29.47 -30.03 45.78
CA VAL A 76 -29.08 -30.83 44.62
C VAL A 76 -30.26 -31.62 44.05
N SER A 77 -30.55 -31.44 42.76
CA SER A 77 -31.52 -32.24 42.00
C SER A 77 -31.14 -32.23 40.52
N ASN A 78 -31.39 -33.31 39.78
CA ASN A 78 -31.18 -33.34 38.33
C ASN A 78 -32.43 -32.77 37.61
N TRP A 79 -32.37 -31.50 37.21
CA TRP A 79 -33.44 -30.79 36.51
C TRP A 79 -32.84 -29.67 35.65
N SER A 80 -33.65 -29.10 34.75
CA SER A 80 -33.16 -28.12 33.76
C SER A 80 -32.73 -26.78 34.36
N GLY A 81 -33.18 -26.43 35.57
CA GLY A 81 -33.03 -25.07 36.09
C GLY A 81 -33.89 -24.05 35.33
N PRO A 82 -33.57 -22.73 35.42
CA PRO A 82 -32.41 -22.14 36.11
C PRO A 82 -32.47 -22.23 37.63
N LEU A 83 -31.36 -21.96 38.33
CA LEU A 83 -31.35 -21.92 39.81
C LEU A 83 -31.84 -20.57 40.34
N PHE A 84 -31.42 -19.47 39.74
CA PHE A 84 -31.81 -18.11 40.10
C PHE A 84 -32.29 -17.34 38.89
N THR A 85 -33.42 -16.64 39.01
CA THR A 85 -33.88 -15.67 38.02
C THR A 85 -34.17 -14.34 38.69
N VAL A 86 -33.72 -13.23 38.11
CA VAL A 86 -34.10 -11.88 38.54
C VAL A 86 -34.52 -11.02 37.36
N SER A 87 -35.60 -10.27 37.51
CA SER A 87 -36.17 -9.39 36.48
C SER A 87 -36.70 -8.08 37.07
N GLY A 88 -36.66 -7.00 36.27
CA GLY A 88 -37.08 -5.65 36.67
C GLY A 88 -36.31 -4.55 35.93
N LYS A 89 -36.73 -3.30 36.01
CA LYS A 89 -36.02 -2.17 35.38
C LYS A 89 -35.41 -1.23 36.41
N GLY A 90 -34.21 -0.70 36.13
CA GLY A 90 -33.53 0.25 37.03
C GLY A 90 -33.10 -0.36 38.36
N ILE A 91 -32.90 -1.68 38.41
CA ILE A 91 -32.58 -2.42 39.63
C ILE A 91 -31.16 -2.11 40.09
N THR A 92 -30.98 -1.93 41.39
CA THR A 92 -29.65 -1.92 42.03
C THR A 92 -29.48 -3.21 42.82
N PHE A 93 -28.78 -4.19 42.26
CA PHE A 93 -28.52 -5.47 42.92
C PHE A 93 -27.10 -5.47 43.49
N ASN A 94 -26.96 -5.58 44.81
CA ASN A 94 -25.70 -5.62 45.51
C ASN A 94 -25.56 -6.93 46.30
N GLY A 95 -24.64 -7.77 45.86
CA GLY A 95 -24.32 -9.02 46.54
C GLY A 95 -23.53 -8.86 47.83
N ASN A 96 -22.97 -7.67 48.12
CA ASN A 96 -22.14 -7.42 49.31
C ASN A 96 -21.00 -8.45 49.54
N GLY A 97 -20.53 -9.13 48.49
CA GLY A 97 -19.53 -10.18 48.57
C GLY A 97 -20.06 -11.56 48.95
N HIS A 98 -21.37 -11.72 49.12
CA HIS A 98 -22.02 -13.00 49.43
C HIS A 98 -22.12 -13.93 48.21
N THR A 99 -22.31 -15.20 48.51
CA THR A 99 -22.18 -16.31 47.56
C THR A 99 -23.54 -16.92 47.21
N PHE A 100 -23.75 -17.17 45.92
CA PHE A 100 -24.67 -18.19 45.44
C PHE A 100 -23.88 -19.47 45.15
N ASP A 101 -24.15 -20.56 45.88
CA ASP A 101 -23.48 -21.87 45.70
C ASP A 101 -24.39 -22.84 44.95
N GLY A 102 -24.00 -23.16 43.72
CA GLY A 102 -24.73 -24.05 42.81
C GLY A 102 -24.46 -25.54 43.04
N GLN A 103 -23.53 -25.90 43.92
CA GLN A 103 -23.19 -27.29 44.26
C GLN A 103 -22.72 -28.13 43.05
N GLY A 104 -22.01 -27.51 42.11
CA GLY A 104 -21.51 -28.07 40.85
C GLY A 104 -20.83 -29.43 40.96
N ALA A 105 -20.04 -29.66 42.02
CA ALA A 105 -19.34 -30.93 42.26
C ALA A 105 -20.26 -32.17 42.29
N SER A 106 -21.55 -32.00 42.64
CA SER A 106 -22.53 -33.10 42.59
C SER A 106 -22.95 -33.47 41.17
N TYR A 107 -22.88 -32.51 40.24
CA TYR A 107 -23.33 -32.62 38.85
C TYR A 107 -22.21 -32.94 37.86
N TRP A 108 -21.00 -32.46 38.13
CA TRP A 108 -19.88 -32.51 37.21
C TRP A 108 -19.43 -33.95 36.88
N ASP A 109 -19.60 -34.31 35.61
CA ASP A 109 -19.32 -35.61 35.00
C ASP A 109 -18.37 -35.49 33.78
N GLY A 110 -17.76 -34.31 33.59
CA GLY A 110 -16.90 -34.00 32.45
C GLY A 110 -17.61 -33.83 31.10
N GLN A 111 -18.95 -33.90 31.05
CA GLN A 111 -19.74 -33.80 29.81
C GLN A 111 -20.50 -32.48 29.68
N GLY A 112 -20.61 -31.70 30.75
CA GLY A 112 -21.23 -30.37 30.73
C GLY A 112 -22.69 -30.43 30.26
N GLY A 113 -23.05 -29.56 29.32
CA GLY A 113 -24.36 -29.53 28.67
C GLY A 113 -24.50 -30.48 27.47
N ASN A 114 -23.41 -31.11 27.04
CA ASN A 114 -23.37 -31.97 25.85
C ASN A 114 -23.82 -33.42 26.13
N GLY A 115 -24.05 -33.78 27.39
CA GLY A 115 -24.44 -35.14 27.78
C GLY A 115 -24.37 -35.37 29.30
N GLY A 116 -24.47 -36.65 29.69
CA GLY A 116 -24.41 -37.07 31.08
C GLY A 116 -25.69 -36.80 31.87
N VAL A 117 -25.58 -36.41 33.13
CA VAL A 117 -26.75 -36.09 33.97
C VAL A 117 -27.34 -34.74 33.57
N THR A 118 -28.66 -34.57 33.74
CA THR A 118 -29.31 -33.25 33.59
C THR A 118 -28.81 -32.29 34.67
N LYS A 119 -28.32 -31.12 34.26
CA LYS A 119 -27.73 -30.11 35.13
C LYS A 119 -28.54 -28.82 35.03
N PRO A 120 -28.80 -28.11 36.14
CA PRO A 120 -29.42 -26.79 36.08
C PRO A 120 -28.60 -25.82 35.23
N HIS A 121 -29.22 -25.24 34.20
CA HIS A 121 -28.57 -24.33 33.26
C HIS A 121 -29.57 -23.28 32.73
N PRO A 122 -29.21 -21.99 32.70
CA PRO A 122 -28.06 -21.38 33.39
C PRO A 122 -28.24 -21.43 34.92
N MET A 123 -27.18 -21.20 35.69
CA MET A 123 -27.33 -20.99 37.14
C MET A 123 -28.05 -19.67 37.44
N MET A 124 -27.60 -18.58 36.83
CA MET A 124 -28.06 -17.21 37.07
C MET A 124 -28.69 -16.65 35.79
N LYS A 125 -30.00 -16.39 35.80
CA LYS A 125 -30.74 -15.79 34.69
C LYS A 125 -31.03 -14.32 35.00
N ILE A 126 -30.31 -13.42 34.34
CA ILE A 126 -30.32 -11.99 34.62
C ILE A 126 -31.15 -11.26 33.55
N LYS A 127 -32.31 -10.75 33.98
CA LYS A 127 -33.27 -10.01 33.15
C LYS A 127 -33.56 -8.62 33.73
N ILE A 128 -32.54 -7.98 34.30
CA ILE A 128 -32.64 -6.63 34.87
C ILE A 128 -31.92 -5.58 34.05
N SER A 129 -32.32 -4.32 34.16
CA SER A 129 -31.46 -3.16 33.83
C SER A 129 -31.00 -2.47 35.12
N GLY A 130 -30.02 -1.58 35.05
CA GLY A 130 -29.44 -0.90 36.21
C GLY A 130 -28.04 -1.43 36.56
N THR A 131 -27.82 -1.83 37.81
CA THR A 131 -26.53 -2.32 38.30
C THR A 131 -26.65 -3.69 38.98
N TYR A 132 -25.64 -4.54 38.79
CA TYR A 132 -25.51 -5.85 39.42
C TYR A 132 -24.06 -6.04 39.89
N SER A 133 -23.81 -5.95 41.19
CA SER A 133 -22.46 -5.83 41.71
C SER A 133 -22.16 -6.71 42.90
N ASN A 134 -20.87 -7.02 43.11
CA ASN A 134 -20.34 -7.71 44.30
C ASN A 134 -21.00 -9.08 44.58
N VAL A 135 -21.39 -9.83 43.55
CA VAL A 135 -21.94 -11.19 43.72
C VAL A 135 -20.86 -12.23 43.46
N LYS A 136 -20.73 -13.20 44.38
CA LYS A 136 -19.94 -14.41 44.16
C LYS A 136 -20.85 -15.54 43.71
N VAL A 137 -20.48 -16.24 42.65
CA VAL A 137 -21.10 -17.49 42.22
C VAL A 137 -20.06 -18.58 42.34
N LEU A 138 -20.39 -19.62 43.09
CA LEU A 138 -19.52 -20.75 43.40
C LEU A 138 -20.12 -22.02 42.81
N ASN A 139 -19.28 -22.83 42.16
CA ASN A 139 -19.61 -24.16 41.68
C ASN A 139 -20.93 -24.21 40.88
N SER A 140 -21.00 -23.46 39.79
CA SER A 140 -22.12 -23.56 38.85
C SER A 140 -22.23 -24.97 38.24
N PRO A 141 -23.43 -25.58 38.16
CA PRO A 141 -23.59 -26.91 37.56
C PRO A 141 -23.20 -26.97 36.07
N ALA A 142 -23.43 -25.87 35.35
CA ALA A 142 -23.11 -25.63 33.94
C ALA A 142 -22.98 -24.09 33.76
N HIS A 143 -23.31 -23.52 32.60
CA HIS A 143 -23.17 -22.07 32.32
C HIS A 143 -23.68 -21.20 33.47
N THR A 144 -22.87 -20.22 33.85
CA THR A 144 -23.06 -19.44 35.08
C THR A 144 -24.12 -18.37 34.88
N TYR A 145 -23.87 -17.37 34.02
CA TYR A 145 -24.81 -16.28 33.75
C TYR A 145 -25.41 -16.38 32.35
N SER A 146 -26.71 -16.18 32.24
CA SER A 146 -27.41 -15.84 30.99
C SER A 146 -28.00 -14.44 31.12
N ILE A 147 -27.63 -13.55 30.20
CA ILE A 147 -27.93 -12.12 30.31
C ILE A 147 -28.85 -11.69 29.17
N SER A 148 -29.98 -11.07 29.53
CA SER A 148 -30.95 -10.49 28.61
C SER A 148 -31.59 -9.25 29.24
N ASN A 149 -30.79 -8.19 29.43
CA ASN A 149 -31.25 -6.95 30.06
C ASN A 149 -32.25 -6.19 29.17
N PRO A 150 -33.33 -5.63 29.75
CA PRO A 150 -34.35 -4.86 29.01
C PRO A 150 -33.93 -3.42 28.69
N ALA A 151 -32.87 -2.91 29.33
CA ALA A 151 -32.23 -1.62 29.10
C ALA A 151 -30.81 -1.68 29.68
N LYS A 152 -30.02 -0.60 29.59
CA LYS A 152 -28.61 -0.57 30.01
C LYS A 152 -28.34 -1.27 31.36
N LEU A 153 -27.36 -2.17 31.38
CA LEU A 153 -26.94 -2.91 32.57
C LEU A 153 -25.42 -2.80 32.77
N VAL A 154 -25.01 -2.51 34.01
CA VAL A 154 -23.61 -2.60 34.44
C VAL A 154 -23.47 -3.72 35.46
N MET A 155 -22.67 -4.73 35.13
CA MET A 155 -22.31 -5.82 36.02
C MET A 155 -20.87 -5.64 36.48
N SER A 156 -20.61 -5.52 37.78
CA SER A 156 -19.27 -5.18 38.26
C SER A 156 -18.82 -5.94 39.50
N LYS A 157 -17.51 -6.16 39.65
CA LYS A 157 -16.92 -6.81 40.84
C LYS A 157 -17.51 -8.20 41.13
N LEU A 158 -17.82 -8.96 40.09
CA LEU A 158 -18.35 -10.31 40.22
C LEU A 158 -17.21 -11.31 40.37
N THR A 159 -17.48 -12.40 41.09
CA THR A 159 -16.56 -13.54 41.16
C THR A 159 -17.30 -14.80 40.73
N ILE A 160 -16.86 -15.43 39.66
CA ILE A 160 -17.29 -16.78 39.25
C ILE A 160 -16.15 -17.72 39.60
N ASP A 161 -16.40 -18.67 40.48
CA ASP A 161 -15.42 -19.64 40.92
C ASP A 161 -15.93 -21.07 40.68
N ASN A 162 -15.48 -21.65 39.57
CA ASN A 162 -15.68 -23.05 39.24
C ASN A 162 -14.35 -23.83 39.28
N SER A 163 -13.33 -23.33 39.98
CA SER A 163 -11.98 -23.92 40.00
C SER A 163 -11.95 -25.36 40.53
N ALA A 164 -12.88 -25.71 41.42
CA ALA A 164 -13.07 -27.10 41.88
C ALA A 164 -13.38 -28.08 40.73
N GLY A 165 -13.92 -27.58 39.61
CA GLY A 165 -14.19 -28.35 38.40
C GLY A 165 -12.94 -28.71 37.59
N ASP A 166 -11.79 -28.09 37.85
CA ASP A 166 -10.54 -28.40 37.14
C ASP A 166 -9.99 -29.79 37.51
N ALA A 167 -10.26 -30.24 38.75
CA ALA A 167 -9.88 -31.55 39.21
C ALA A 167 -10.77 -32.64 38.58
N ALA A 168 -10.16 -33.74 38.16
CA ALA A 168 -10.91 -34.93 37.76
C ALA A 168 -11.63 -35.57 38.95
N ASN A 169 -12.73 -36.26 38.69
CA ASN A 169 -13.45 -37.06 39.68
C ASN A 169 -13.81 -38.45 39.10
N SER A 170 -14.48 -39.29 39.90
CA SER A 170 -14.86 -40.65 39.49
C SER A 170 -15.84 -40.70 38.31
N LYS A 171 -16.46 -39.58 37.93
CA LYS A 171 -17.43 -39.47 36.83
C LYS A 171 -16.82 -38.90 35.55
N SER A 172 -15.69 -38.20 35.62
CA SER A 172 -15.14 -37.41 34.51
C SER A 172 -14.11 -38.14 33.64
N GLY A 173 -13.85 -39.43 33.93
CA GLY A 173 -12.95 -40.26 33.11
C GLY A 173 -11.52 -39.72 33.04
N GLY A 174 -11.02 -39.10 34.12
CA GLY A 174 -9.66 -38.54 34.19
C GLY A 174 -9.51 -37.14 33.59
N LYS A 175 -10.56 -36.56 33.00
CA LYS A 175 -10.60 -35.16 32.55
C LYS A 175 -11.08 -34.24 33.67
N ALA A 176 -10.93 -32.92 33.50
CA ALA A 176 -11.58 -31.93 34.36
C ALA A 176 -13.08 -32.28 34.53
N ALA A 177 -13.58 -32.23 35.76
CA ALA A 177 -14.96 -32.59 36.05
C ALA A 177 -15.94 -31.54 35.52
N GLY A 178 -15.59 -30.25 35.64
CA GLY A 178 -16.36 -29.15 35.10
C GLY A 178 -16.25 -29.07 33.58
N HIS A 179 -17.37 -28.80 32.90
CA HIS A 179 -17.43 -28.58 31.46
C HIS A 179 -18.66 -27.72 31.13
N ASN A 180 -18.58 -26.87 30.10
CA ASN A 180 -19.59 -25.85 29.78
C ASN A 180 -19.99 -24.97 30.97
N THR A 181 -19.01 -24.60 31.79
CA THR A 181 -19.16 -23.65 32.92
C THR A 181 -18.91 -22.22 32.45
N ASP A 182 -19.44 -21.85 31.29
CA ASP A 182 -19.30 -20.52 30.67
C ASP A 182 -19.61 -19.42 31.69
N GLY A 183 -18.77 -18.38 31.72
CA GLY A 183 -18.93 -17.29 32.67
C GLY A 183 -20.17 -16.47 32.37
N PHE A 184 -20.19 -15.85 31.19
CA PHE A 184 -21.29 -15.00 30.74
C PHE A 184 -21.76 -15.39 29.33
N ASP A 185 -22.98 -15.90 29.22
CA ASP A 185 -23.69 -16.06 27.95
C ASP A 185 -24.52 -14.79 27.68
N VAL A 186 -24.15 -14.08 26.62
CA VAL A 186 -24.64 -12.72 26.33
C VAL A 186 -25.40 -12.70 25.01
N SER A 187 -26.69 -12.38 25.11
CA SER A 187 -27.59 -12.14 23.97
C SER A 187 -28.42 -10.87 24.21
N THR A 188 -27.77 -9.70 24.21
CA THR A 188 -28.39 -8.44 24.65
C THR A 188 -27.67 -7.19 24.12
N THR A 189 -28.20 -6.00 24.40
CA THR A 189 -27.62 -4.72 24.00
C THR A 189 -27.42 -3.81 25.22
N ASP A 190 -26.45 -2.88 25.14
CA ASP A 190 -26.12 -1.91 26.19
C ASP A 190 -25.67 -2.56 27.51
N LEU A 191 -24.65 -3.41 27.44
CA LEU A 191 -24.12 -4.14 28.59
C LEU A 191 -22.68 -3.74 28.87
N THR A 192 -22.34 -3.49 30.14
CA THR A 192 -20.96 -3.38 30.60
C THR A 192 -20.70 -4.44 31.67
N ILE A 193 -19.66 -5.24 31.49
CA ILE A 193 -19.15 -6.16 32.51
C ILE A 193 -17.72 -5.74 32.86
N GLU A 194 -17.50 -5.43 34.14
CA GLU A 194 -16.21 -4.88 34.57
C GLU A 194 -15.70 -5.37 35.93
N ASP A 195 -14.38 -5.25 36.11
CA ASP A 195 -13.69 -5.48 37.39
C ASP A 195 -13.99 -6.85 38.03
N SER A 196 -14.26 -7.87 37.21
CA SER A 196 -14.73 -9.19 37.65
C SER A 196 -13.67 -10.28 37.48
N LYS A 197 -13.77 -11.35 38.27
CA LYS A 197 -12.88 -12.53 38.23
C LYS A 197 -13.66 -13.77 37.83
N ILE A 198 -13.18 -14.48 36.82
CA ILE A 198 -13.86 -15.63 36.22
C ILE A 198 -12.88 -16.81 36.15
N TYR A 199 -13.17 -17.84 36.93
CA TYR A 199 -12.47 -19.12 36.93
C TYR A 199 -13.42 -20.20 36.42
N ASN A 200 -13.16 -20.74 35.24
CA ASN A 200 -14.05 -21.70 34.60
C ASN A 200 -13.35 -22.64 33.61
N GLN A 201 -14.11 -23.54 33.00
CA GLN A 201 -13.61 -24.56 32.06
C GLN A 201 -14.06 -24.32 30.60
N ASP A 202 -14.77 -23.22 30.31
CA ASP A 202 -15.26 -22.88 28.96
C ASP A 202 -15.12 -21.36 28.71
N ASP A 203 -15.98 -20.74 27.90
CA ASP A 203 -15.86 -19.31 27.57
C ASP A 203 -15.96 -18.42 28.82
N CYS A 204 -15.00 -17.50 28.98
CA CYS A 204 -15.09 -16.48 30.02
C CYS A 204 -16.32 -15.59 29.80
N ILE A 205 -16.55 -15.26 28.52
CA ILE A 205 -17.75 -14.64 27.99
C ILE A 205 -17.98 -15.16 26.57
N ALA A 206 -19.25 -15.41 26.24
CA ALA A 206 -19.73 -15.77 24.91
C ALA A 206 -20.77 -14.74 24.44
N ILE A 207 -20.39 -13.86 23.51
CA ILE A 207 -21.27 -12.84 22.94
C ILE A 207 -21.92 -13.38 21.68
N ASN A 208 -23.17 -13.83 21.81
CA ASN A 208 -23.85 -14.62 20.78
C ASN A 208 -24.76 -13.76 19.90
N LYS A 209 -25.24 -12.63 20.42
CA LYS A 209 -26.09 -11.65 19.73
C LYS A 209 -26.10 -10.30 20.47
N GLY A 210 -26.23 -9.20 19.73
CA GLY A 210 -26.57 -7.87 20.23
C GLY A 210 -25.51 -6.81 19.99
N SER A 211 -25.58 -5.67 20.68
CA SER A 211 -24.72 -4.53 20.36
C SER A 211 -24.35 -3.64 21.55
N ASN A 212 -23.35 -2.77 21.39
CA ASN A 212 -22.89 -1.87 22.44
C ASN A 212 -22.56 -2.60 23.76
N ILE A 213 -21.62 -3.55 23.66
CA ILE A 213 -21.19 -4.38 24.80
C ILE A 213 -19.74 -4.03 25.14
N ILE A 214 -19.48 -3.77 26.42
CA ILE A 214 -18.14 -3.48 26.94
C ILE A 214 -17.77 -4.55 27.97
N PHE A 215 -16.65 -5.25 27.73
CA PHE A 215 -16.07 -6.21 28.67
C PHE A 215 -14.67 -5.72 29.05
N GLN A 216 -14.53 -5.20 30.28
CA GLN A 216 -13.31 -4.47 30.65
C GLN A 216 -12.74 -4.75 32.04
N ARG A 217 -11.41 -4.71 32.18
CA ARG A 217 -10.71 -4.88 33.46
C ARG A 217 -11.07 -6.18 34.21
N ASN A 218 -11.41 -7.24 33.47
CA ASN A 218 -11.74 -8.53 34.05
C ASN A 218 -10.53 -9.47 34.03
N THR A 219 -10.53 -10.44 34.94
CA THR A 219 -9.59 -11.57 34.93
C THR A 219 -10.33 -12.84 34.48
N CYS A 220 -9.89 -13.44 33.38
CA CYS A 220 -10.36 -14.73 32.88
C CYS A 220 -9.29 -15.79 33.12
N SER A 221 -9.65 -16.96 33.67
CA SER A 221 -8.68 -18.01 33.96
C SER A 221 -9.21 -19.42 33.66
N GLY A 222 -8.36 -20.24 33.04
CA GLY A 222 -8.53 -21.70 32.93
C GLY A 222 -9.34 -22.22 31.74
N GLY A 223 -10.35 -21.47 31.29
CA GLY A 223 -11.30 -21.88 30.24
C GLY A 223 -10.88 -21.60 28.79
N HIS A 224 -11.83 -21.29 27.90
CA HIS A 224 -11.59 -21.06 26.47
C HIS A 224 -11.12 -19.64 26.09
N GLY A 225 -11.26 -18.66 26.99
CA GLY A 225 -10.88 -17.26 26.75
C GLY A 225 -12.08 -16.34 26.53
N ILE A 226 -11.86 -15.18 25.92
CA ILE A 226 -12.91 -14.21 25.60
C ILE A 226 -13.44 -14.50 24.20
N SER A 227 -14.73 -14.82 24.09
CA SER A 227 -15.36 -15.24 22.84
C SER A 227 -16.47 -14.31 22.38
N ILE A 228 -16.40 -13.92 21.11
CA ILE A 228 -17.53 -13.43 20.33
C ILE A 228 -18.04 -14.62 19.51
N GLY A 229 -19.26 -15.06 19.82
CA GLY A 229 -19.90 -16.24 19.27
C GLY A 229 -20.07 -17.38 20.28
N SER A 230 -20.61 -18.54 19.88
CA SER A 230 -20.79 -18.96 18.48
C SER A 230 -21.94 -18.27 17.78
N ILE A 231 -21.64 -17.52 16.72
CA ILE A 231 -22.64 -16.80 15.92
C ILE A 231 -23.44 -17.83 15.12
N SER A 232 -24.76 -17.81 15.33
CA SER A 232 -25.74 -18.67 14.64
C SER A 232 -26.48 -17.89 13.55
N ALA A 233 -27.24 -18.58 12.71
CA ALA A 233 -28.03 -17.94 11.67
C ALA A 233 -28.96 -16.84 12.23
N GLY A 234 -29.06 -15.71 11.52
CA GLY A 234 -29.88 -14.56 11.93
C GLY A 234 -29.32 -13.71 13.08
N ALA A 235 -28.12 -14.01 13.61
CA ALA A 235 -27.53 -13.26 14.71
C ALA A 235 -26.66 -12.09 14.21
N THR A 236 -26.75 -10.95 14.89
CA THR A 236 -25.87 -9.79 14.65
C THR A 236 -25.17 -9.43 15.94
N VAL A 237 -23.85 -9.28 15.88
CA VAL A 237 -23.01 -8.71 16.94
C VAL A 237 -22.35 -7.44 16.43
N LYS A 238 -22.53 -6.31 17.11
CA LYS A 238 -22.00 -5.01 16.65
C LYS A 238 -21.50 -4.11 17.77
N GLY A 239 -20.36 -3.45 17.58
CA GLY A 239 -19.91 -2.40 18.52
C GLY A 239 -19.52 -2.98 19.88
N VAL A 240 -18.65 -4.00 19.87
CA VAL A 240 -18.16 -4.66 21.09
C VAL A 240 -16.77 -4.13 21.43
N GLN A 241 -16.55 -3.80 22.70
CA GLN A 241 -15.25 -3.36 23.21
C GLN A 241 -14.73 -4.32 24.27
N ILE A 242 -13.56 -4.90 24.03
CA ILE A 242 -12.85 -5.80 24.94
C ILE A 242 -11.59 -5.08 25.42
N LEU A 243 -11.61 -4.56 26.66
CA LEU A 243 -10.66 -3.56 27.11
C LEU A 243 -9.90 -3.96 28.38
N ASN A 244 -8.58 -3.92 28.37
CA ASN A 244 -7.74 -4.04 29.57
C ASN A 244 -8.01 -5.31 30.41
N ASN A 245 -8.38 -6.43 29.77
CA ASN A 245 -8.60 -7.69 30.47
C ASN A 245 -7.29 -8.46 30.66
N GLN A 246 -7.26 -9.30 31.70
CA GLN A 246 -6.16 -10.23 31.97
C GLN A 246 -6.63 -11.67 31.73
N ILE A 247 -5.95 -12.39 30.85
CA ILE A 247 -6.35 -13.75 30.42
C ILE A 247 -5.24 -14.73 30.81
N ILE A 248 -5.55 -15.75 31.60
CA ILE A 248 -4.54 -16.59 32.26
C ILE A 248 -4.86 -18.07 32.03
N ASN A 249 -3.92 -18.80 31.44
CA ASN A 249 -4.00 -20.26 31.26
C ASN A 249 -5.24 -20.75 30.49
N ASN A 250 -5.85 -19.87 29.68
CA ASN A 250 -6.96 -20.21 28.80
C ASN A 250 -6.49 -20.93 27.54
N ASP A 251 -7.38 -21.67 26.87
CA ASP A 251 -7.08 -22.27 25.58
C ASP A 251 -6.78 -21.21 24.52
N GLN A 252 -7.65 -20.20 24.40
CA GLN A 252 -7.44 -19.04 23.53
C GLN A 252 -7.35 -17.77 24.37
N ALA A 253 -6.73 -16.71 23.85
CA ALA A 253 -6.88 -15.39 24.48
C ALA A 253 -8.14 -14.69 23.97
N LEU A 254 -8.14 -14.32 22.69
CA LEU A 254 -9.22 -13.58 22.04
C LEU A 254 -9.78 -14.39 20.87
N ARG A 255 -11.10 -14.61 20.85
CA ARG A 255 -11.76 -15.47 19.87
C ARG A 255 -12.99 -14.82 19.24
N ILE A 256 -13.10 -14.95 17.93
CA ILE A 256 -14.34 -14.78 17.17
C ILE A 256 -14.66 -16.13 16.52
N LYS A 257 -15.84 -16.70 16.78
CA LYS A 257 -16.28 -18.00 16.24
C LYS A 257 -17.67 -17.91 15.62
N THR A 258 -17.81 -18.30 14.36
CA THR A 258 -19.11 -18.35 13.66
C THR A 258 -19.39 -19.78 13.19
N LYS A 259 -20.63 -20.24 13.33
CA LYS A 259 -21.00 -21.58 12.84
C LYS A 259 -20.89 -21.63 11.31
N ALA A 260 -20.33 -22.71 10.78
CA ALA A 260 -20.11 -22.89 9.35
C ALA A 260 -21.42 -22.91 8.54
N ASP A 261 -22.52 -23.35 9.16
CA ASP A 261 -23.86 -23.39 8.58
C ASP A 261 -24.70 -22.13 8.84
N ALA A 262 -24.15 -21.13 9.55
CA ALA A 262 -24.88 -19.90 9.84
C ALA A 262 -25.08 -19.06 8.57
N THR A 263 -26.29 -18.51 8.43
CA THR A 263 -26.71 -17.64 7.33
C THR A 263 -27.37 -16.37 7.86
N ASN A 264 -27.38 -15.29 7.07
CA ASN A 264 -28.00 -14.02 7.44
C ASN A 264 -27.52 -13.46 8.80
N ALA A 265 -26.23 -13.59 9.07
CA ALA A 265 -25.62 -13.15 10.33
C ALA A 265 -24.46 -12.18 10.09
N ALA A 266 -24.08 -11.41 11.11
CA ALA A 266 -23.00 -10.43 11.01
C ALA A 266 -22.25 -10.19 12.32
N VAL A 267 -20.95 -9.92 12.22
CA VAL A 267 -20.07 -9.45 13.30
C VAL A 267 -19.36 -8.20 12.78
N SER A 268 -19.50 -7.07 13.46
CA SER A 268 -18.89 -5.81 13.02
C SER A 268 -18.50 -4.88 14.16
N GLY A 269 -17.50 -4.02 13.94
CA GLY A 269 -17.10 -2.97 14.88
C GLY A 269 -16.64 -3.54 16.22
N ILE A 270 -15.67 -4.46 16.17
CA ILE A 270 -15.10 -5.09 17.36
C ILE A 270 -13.78 -4.40 17.68
N THR A 271 -13.62 -3.95 18.92
CA THR A 271 -12.40 -3.29 19.39
C THR A 271 -11.74 -4.08 20.52
N PHE A 272 -10.46 -4.41 20.35
CA PHE A 272 -9.59 -4.97 21.37
C PHE A 272 -8.51 -3.95 21.74
N SER A 273 -8.42 -3.54 23.00
CA SER A 273 -7.41 -2.57 23.47
C SER A 273 -6.87 -2.96 24.84
N GLY A 274 -5.54 -2.95 24.99
CA GLY A 274 -4.85 -3.10 26.28
C GLY A 274 -5.00 -4.47 26.95
N ASN A 275 -5.51 -5.49 26.26
CA ASN A 275 -5.66 -6.83 26.83
C ASN A 275 -4.30 -7.52 27.01
N THR A 276 -4.16 -8.30 28.07
CA THR A 276 -2.96 -9.09 28.34
C THR A 276 -3.31 -10.57 28.46
N ALA A 277 -2.44 -11.43 27.98
CA ALA A 277 -2.61 -12.87 28.15
C ALA A 277 -1.30 -13.58 28.47
N THR A 278 -1.38 -14.60 29.32
CA THR A 278 -0.27 -15.49 29.65
C THR A 278 -0.74 -16.95 29.73
N GLY A 279 0.14 -17.89 29.40
CA GLY A 279 -0.17 -19.32 29.49
C GLY A 279 -1.23 -19.80 28.49
N THR A 280 -1.51 -19.02 27.43
CA THR A 280 -2.50 -19.40 26.42
C THR A 280 -2.07 -20.66 25.67
N LYS A 281 -2.94 -21.68 25.62
CA LYS A 281 -2.55 -23.06 25.26
C LYS A 281 -2.63 -23.39 23.76
N LYS A 282 -3.54 -22.77 23.01
CA LYS A 282 -3.85 -23.13 21.61
C LYS A 282 -3.68 -21.97 20.61
N PHE A 283 -4.33 -20.83 20.83
CA PHE A 283 -4.29 -19.67 19.94
C PHE A 283 -4.23 -18.35 20.72
N GLY A 284 -3.31 -17.46 20.38
CA GLY A 284 -3.32 -16.10 20.92
C GLY A 284 -4.59 -15.36 20.48
N VAL A 285 -4.76 -15.22 19.17
CA VAL A 285 -6.00 -14.73 18.56
C VAL A 285 -6.52 -15.76 17.55
N ILE A 286 -7.82 -16.03 17.56
CA ILE A 286 -8.47 -16.85 16.55
C ILE A 286 -9.76 -16.23 16.03
N VAL A 287 -9.87 -16.09 14.71
CA VAL A 287 -11.11 -15.74 14.01
C VAL A 287 -11.48 -16.93 13.13
N ASP A 288 -12.61 -17.59 13.40
CA ASP A 288 -12.93 -18.89 12.81
C ASP A 288 -14.38 -18.98 12.33
N GLN A 289 -14.57 -19.15 11.02
CA GLN A 289 -15.87 -19.40 10.39
C GLN A 289 -16.19 -20.90 10.18
N GLY A 290 -15.33 -21.80 10.65
CA GLY A 290 -15.46 -23.25 10.50
C GLY A 290 -16.14 -23.98 11.66
N TYR A 291 -16.56 -23.25 12.71
CA TYR A 291 -17.13 -23.85 13.94
C TYR A 291 -18.37 -24.73 13.60
N PRO A 292 -18.58 -25.90 14.22
CA PRO A 292 -17.97 -26.41 15.45
C PRO A 292 -16.57 -27.02 15.29
N THR A 293 -16.13 -27.30 14.07
CA THR A 293 -14.78 -27.82 13.83
C THR A 293 -13.81 -26.64 13.84
N THR A 294 -12.96 -26.56 14.87
CA THR A 294 -11.92 -25.51 14.93
C THR A 294 -11.06 -25.53 13.67
N LEU A 295 -11.01 -24.41 12.96
CA LEU A 295 -10.35 -24.27 11.66
C LEU A 295 -10.88 -25.27 10.59
N GLY A 296 -12.15 -25.67 10.68
CA GLY A 296 -12.86 -26.46 9.68
C GLY A 296 -13.18 -25.67 8.40
N THR A 297 -13.93 -26.24 7.47
CA THR A 297 -14.33 -25.53 6.24
C THR A 297 -15.11 -24.26 6.59
N PRO A 298 -14.65 -23.06 6.19
CA PRO A 298 -15.32 -21.82 6.58
C PRO A 298 -16.68 -21.67 5.86
N GLY A 299 -17.69 -21.26 6.62
CA GLY A 299 -18.98 -20.82 6.08
C GLY A 299 -18.92 -19.40 5.50
N ASN A 300 -19.85 -19.06 4.61
CA ASN A 300 -19.93 -17.74 3.97
C ASN A 300 -21.16 -16.90 4.39
N GLY A 301 -22.06 -17.46 5.21
CA GLY A 301 -23.31 -16.80 5.57
C GLY A 301 -23.24 -15.84 6.76
N VAL A 302 -22.03 -15.63 7.31
CA VAL A 302 -21.77 -14.64 8.36
C VAL A 302 -20.80 -13.59 7.83
N THR A 303 -21.23 -12.33 7.77
CA THR A 303 -20.34 -11.22 7.41
C THR A 303 -19.50 -10.82 8.61
N ILE A 304 -18.17 -10.74 8.47
CA ILE A 304 -17.26 -10.26 9.52
C ILE A 304 -16.53 -9.03 8.99
N SER A 305 -16.59 -7.90 9.70
CA SER A 305 -15.96 -6.63 9.30
C SER A 305 -15.50 -5.82 10.51
N ASP A 306 -14.61 -4.84 10.27
CA ASP A 306 -14.16 -3.87 11.27
C ASP A 306 -13.69 -4.51 12.60
N ILE A 307 -12.75 -5.46 12.51
CA ILE A 307 -12.07 -6.03 13.67
C ILE A 307 -10.81 -5.22 13.94
N ASN A 308 -10.74 -4.59 15.11
CA ASN A 308 -9.76 -3.53 15.39
C ASN A 308 -9.00 -3.79 16.68
N PHE A 309 -7.68 -3.91 16.57
CA PHE A 309 -6.71 -3.87 17.66
C PHE A 309 -6.10 -2.47 17.70
N THR A 310 -6.73 -1.60 18.47
CA THR A 310 -6.42 -0.16 18.52
C THR A 310 -6.21 0.32 19.96
N GLY A 311 -5.82 1.59 20.13
CA GLY A 311 -5.63 2.17 21.46
C GLY A 311 -4.35 1.67 22.14
N SER A 312 -4.49 1.11 23.34
CA SER A 312 -3.36 0.54 24.09
C SER A 312 -2.97 -0.83 23.51
N THR A 313 -1.66 -1.12 23.48
CA THR A 313 -1.16 -2.38 22.93
C THR A 313 -1.72 -3.59 23.68
N ASN A 314 -2.28 -4.54 22.94
CA ASN A 314 -2.66 -5.86 23.41
C ASN A 314 -1.40 -6.74 23.44
N ASN A 315 -1.04 -7.29 24.61
CA ASN A 315 0.17 -8.07 24.81
C ASN A 315 -0.18 -9.53 25.17
N ILE A 316 -0.06 -10.42 24.20
CA ILE A 316 -0.52 -11.80 24.29
C ILE A 316 0.69 -12.75 24.26
N ALA A 317 0.96 -13.45 25.35
CA ALA A 317 2.01 -14.45 25.44
C ALA A 317 1.41 -15.87 25.39
N VAL A 318 1.77 -16.65 24.37
CA VAL A 318 1.24 -18.00 24.14
C VAL A 318 2.29 -19.08 24.40
N ALA A 319 1.84 -20.29 24.75
CA ALA A 319 2.69 -21.46 24.91
C ALA A 319 3.44 -21.80 23.59
N SER A 320 4.59 -22.46 23.68
CA SER A 320 5.43 -22.77 22.50
C SER A 320 4.73 -23.64 21.45
N SER A 321 3.79 -24.49 21.86
CA SER A 321 2.97 -25.32 20.97
C SER A 321 1.78 -24.59 20.35
N ALA A 322 1.40 -23.44 20.90
CA ALA A 322 0.26 -22.64 20.44
C ALA A 322 0.60 -21.87 19.16
N GLN A 323 -0.42 -21.45 18.43
CA GLN A 323 -0.29 -20.56 17.28
C GLN A 323 -0.58 -19.11 17.70
N ARG A 324 0.23 -18.16 17.23
CA ARG A 324 0.08 -16.75 17.63
C ARG A 324 -1.27 -16.17 17.17
N VAL A 325 -1.55 -16.30 15.88
CA VAL A 325 -2.79 -15.82 15.25
C VAL A 325 -3.26 -16.86 14.24
N ALA A 326 -4.56 -17.16 14.26
CA ALA A 326 -5.23 -18.00 13.27
C ALA A 326 -6.46 -17.27 12.71
N VAL A 327 -6.56 -17.17 11.39
CA VAL A 327 -7.74 -16.62 10.71
C VAL A 327 -8.24 -17.66 9.71
N ASN A 328 -9.45 -18.15 9.92
CA ASN A 328 -10.15 -19.07 9.04
C ASN A 328 -11.42 -18.40 8.53
N CYS A 329 -11.27 -17.70 7.41
CA CYS A 329 -12.30 -16.85 6.81
C CYS A 329 -12.72 -17.38 5.43
N GLY A 330 -14.03 -17.35 5.18
CA GLY A 330 -14.64 -17.50 3.86
C GLY A 330 -14.80 -16.13 3.18
N THR A 331 -15.67 -16.05 2.17
CA THR A 331 -15.95 -14.80 1.44
C THR A 331 -16.74 -13.76 2.26
N GLY A 332 -17.26 -14.15 3.43
CA GLY A 332 -17.99 -13.26 4.34
C GLY A 332 -17.10 -12.30 5.14
N CYS A 333 -15.78 -12.51 5.18
CA CYS A 333 -14.86 -11.58 5.82
C CYS A 333 -14.56 -10.41 4.87
N THR A 334 -14.93 -9.19 5.27
CA THR A 334 -14.88 -7.97 4.45
C THR A 334 -14.34 -6.78 5.25
N GLY A 335 -14.00 -5.69 4.56
CA GLY A 335 -13.46 -4.49 5.18
C GLY A 335 -11.98 -4.60 5.57
N THR A 336 -11.43 -3.53 6.13
CA THR A 336 -10.05 -3.49 6.64
C THR A 336 -10.05 -3.76 8.14
N TRP A 337 -9.19 -4.65 8.59
CA TRP A 337 -9.01 -4.95 10.01
C TRP A 337 -7.71 -4.31 10.50
N ASP A 338 -7.77 -3.62 11.63
CA ASP A 338 -6.59 -3.01 12.25
C ASP A 338 -5.94 -4.00 13.21
N TRP A 339 -4.67 -4.33 13.00
CA TRP A 339 -3.87 -5.20 13.86
C TRP A 339 -2.71 -4.45 14.55
N SER A 340 -2.62 -3.13 14.36
CA SER A 340 -1.45 -2.30 14.69
C SER A 340 -1.10 -2.29 16.18
N LYS A 341 -2.08 -2.54 17.06
CA LYS A 341 -1.89 -2.64 18.51
C LYS A 341 -2.02 -4.08 19.02
N LEU A 342 -1.63 -5.08 18.22
CA LEU A 342 -1.52 -6.47 18.66
C LEU A 342 -0.05 -6.95 18.67
N THR A 343 0.44 -7.32 19.85
CA THR A 343 1.71 -8.01 20.03
C THR A 343 1.44 -9.43 20.53
N VAL A 344 1.86 -10.44 19.77
CA VAL A 344 1.79 -11.84 20.20
C VAL A 344 3.19 -12.48 20.21
N THR A 345 3.59 -13.01 21.37
CA THR A 345 4.91 -13.63 21.59
C THR A 345 4.79 -15.10 22.01
N GLY A 346 5.91 -15.84 21.97
CA GLY A 346 5.92 -17.30 22.12
C GLY A 346 5.47 -18.01 20.83
N GLY A 347 4.92 -19.22 20.96
CA GLY A 347 4.22 -19.98 19.91
C GLY A 347 4.86 -20.11 18.52
N LYS A 348 4.12 -20.76 17.62
CA LYS A 348 4.40 -20.79 16.18
C LYS A 348 3.89 -19.49 15.53
N ALA A 349 4.66 -18.96 14.59
CA ALA A 349 4.22 -17.85 13.74
C ALA A 349 2.90 -18.21 13.03
N ALA A 350 2.15 -17.17 12.63
CA ALA A 350 0.93 -17.38 11.85
C ALA A 350 1.25 -18.16 10.56
N ASP A 351 0.31 -18.98 10.12
CA ASP A 351 0.37 -19.63 8.81
C ASP A 351 0.52 -18.55 7.71
N SER A 352 1.46 -18.76 6.78
CA SER A 352 1.75 -17.83 5.68
C SER A 352 0.55 -17.58 4.77
N LYS A 353 -0.48 -18.44 4.80
CA LYS A 353 -1.77 -18.22 4.13
C LYS A 353 -2.56 -17.02 4.68
N TYR A 354 -2.27 -16.57 5.90
CA TYR A 354 -3.09 -15.59 6.60
C TYR A 354 -2.28 -14.47 7.27
N SER A 355 -1.11 -14.15 6.73
CA SER A 355 -0.40 -12.91 7.05
C SER A 355 -1.08 -11.71 6.39
N LEU A 356 -1.40 -10.68 7.19
CA LEU A 356 -1.67 -9.26 6.84
C LEU A 356 -2.45 -8.99 5.54
N SER A 357 -3.67 -8.45 5.65
CA SER A 357 -4.38 -7.83 4.52
C SER A 357 -3.82 -6.43 4.19
N ALA A 358 -2.51 -6.31 4.05
CA ALA A 358 -1.93 -5.25 3.24
C ALA A 358 -1.73 -5.87 1.87
N SER A 359 -2.21 -5.20 0.81
CA SER A 359 -1.85 -5.64 -0.54
C SER A 359 -0.32 -5.70 -0.62
N GLN A 360 0.22 -6.62 -1.41
CA GLN A 360 1.68 -6.70 -1.59
C GLN A 360 2.28 -5.33 -1.94
N SER A 361 1.54 -4.51 -2.68
CA SER A 361 1.91 -3.12 -2.98
C SER A 361 2.04 -2.25 -1.74
N LEU A 362 1.10 -2.32 -0.79
CA LEU A 362 1.13 -1.52 0.44
C LEU A 362 2.25 -1.95 1.39
N LEU A 363 2.50 -3.27 1.52
CA LEU A 363 3.63 -3.77 2.34
C LEU A 363 4.97 -3.29 1.78
N LEU A 364 5.17 -3.44 0.47
CA LEU A 364 6.39 -2.99 -0.19
C LEU A 364 6.56 -1.48 -0.10
N MET A 365 5.45 -0.72 -0.15
CA MET A 365 5.47 0.74 0.04
C MET A 365 5.90 1.09 1.46
N PHE A 366 5.30 0.49 2.48
CA PHE A 366 5.65 0.73 3.88
C PHE A 366 7.12 0.36 4.21
N GLU A 367 7.61 -0.76 3.69
CA GLU A 367 9.02 -1.17 3.83
C GLU A 367 9.97 -0.16 3.17
N THR A 368 9.59 0.37 2.01
CA THR A 368 10.35 1.37 1.28
C THR A 368 10.34 2.72 2.00
N GLU A 369 9.16 3.17 2.45
CA GLU A 369 8.96 4.38 3.25
C GLU A 369 9.81 4.33 4.51
N THR A 370 9.76 3.24 5.27
CA THR A 370 10.56 3.06 6.49
C THR A 370 12.06 3.15 6.19
N SER A 371 12.53 2.43 5.16
CA SER A 371 13.95 2.40 4.80
C SER A 371 14.48 3.78 4.36
N ILE A 372 13.65 4.58 3.70
CA ILE A 372 14.01 5.92 3.25
C ILE A 372 13.90 6.92 4.41
N SER A 373 12.83 6.85 5.21
CA SER A 373 12.64 7.74 6.36
C SER A 373 13.75 7.57 7.38
N ASP A 374 14.23 6.34 7.61
CA ASP A 374 15.35 6.09 8.52
C ASP A 374 16.63 6.81 8.08
N LEU A 375 16.92 6.83 6.77
CA LEU A 375 18.06 7.58 6.24
C LEU A 375 17.86 9.10 6.37
N LEU A 376 16.64 9.59 6.16
CA LEU A 376 16.32 11.01 6.27
C LEU A 376 16.37 11.50 7.73
N LEU A 377 15.95 10.68 8.70
CA LEU A 377 15.99 11.01 10.14
C LEU A 377 17.42 11.12 10.69
N VAL A 378 18.39 10.46 10.08
CA VAL A 378 19.81 10.54 10.47
C VAL A 378 20.45 11.86 10.01
N LEU A 379 19.85 12.57 9.06
CA LEU A 379 20.33 13.88 8.62
C LEU A 379 20.06 14.92 9.72
N LYS A 380 21.11 15.28 10.47
CA LYS A 380 21.05 16.35 11.49
C LYS A 380 20.68 17.71 10.89
N ASP A 381 21.07 17.94 9.64
CA ASP A 381 20.71 19.11 8.84
C ASP A 381 20.37 18.65 7.41
N PRO A 382 19.12 18.80 6.95
CA PRO A 382 18.69 18.36 5.63
C PRO A 382 19.30 19.17 4.47
N SER A 383 20.02 20.26 4.77
CA SER A 383 20.80 21.04 3.80
C SER A 383 22.26 20.60 3.70
N ASN A 384 22.78 19.88 4.69
CA ASN A 384 24.19 19.45 4.74
C ASN A 384 24.37 18.04 4.14
N VAL A 385 24.16 17.95 2.82
CA VAL A 385 24.29 16.72 2.03
C VAL A 385 25.37 16.88 0.96
N THR A 386 26.13 15.82 0.68
CA THR A 386 27.26 15.87 -0.27
C THR A 386 27.26 14.71 -1.25
N LEU A 387 27.63 15.02 -2.50
CA LEU A 387 27.89 14.04 -3.55
C LEU A 387 29.33 13.51 -3.41
N ASP A 388 29.49 12.20 -3.21
CA ASP A 388 30.79 11.54 -3.23
C ASP A 388 31.26 11.29 -4.67
N ARG A 389 31.54 12.42 -5.36
CA ARG A 389 31.95 12.46 -6.76
C ARG A 389 33.14 11.53 -7.02
N SER A 390 34.13 11.55 -6.13
CA SER A 390 35.36 10.76 -6.26
C SER A 390 35.06 9.26 -6.21
N ALA A 391 34.26 8.80 -5.25
CA ALA A 391 33.90 7.38 -5.17
C ALA A 391 33.12 6.94 -6.41
N HIS A 392 32.17 7.76 -6.88
CA HIS A 392 31.34 7.44 -8.06
C HIS A 392 32.15 7.40 -9.35
N ALA A 393 33.01 8.39 -9.55
CA ALA A 393 33.91 8.46 -10.69
C ALA A 393 34.86 7.26 -10.73
N GLN A 394 35.50 6.94 -9.60
CA GLN A 394 36.40 5.78 -9.52
C GLN A 394 35.66 4.47 -9.79
N TRP A 395 34.45 4.32 -9.26
CA TRP A 395 33.62 3.12 -9.44
C TRP A 395 33.21 2.92 -10.90
N ALA A 396 32.71 3.98 -11.57
CA ALA A 396 32.33 3.93 -12.98
C ALA A 396 33.55 3.72 -13.89
N TYR A 397 34.66 4.41 -13.63
CA TYR A 397 35.90 4.27 -14.39
C TYR A 397 36.50 2.87 -14.27
N LYS A 398 36.55 2.29 -13.06
CA LYS A 398 37.01 0.91 -12.86
C LYS A 398 36.16 -0.09 -13.63
N SER A 399 34.83 0.10 -13.63
CA SER A 399 33.90 -0.76 -14.38
C SER A 399 34.18 -0.74 -15.89
N LEU A 400 34.60 0.41 -16.44
CA LEU A 400 34.97 0.55 -17.85
C LEU A 400 36.32 -0.11 -18.18
N ILE A 401 37.32 -0.01 -17.29
CA ILE A 401 38.71 -0.43 -17.58
C ILE A 401 39.02 -1.87 -17.18
N GLN A 402 38.54 -2.32 -16.03
CA GLN A 402 38.91 -3.61 -15.43
C GLN A 402 38.00 -4.75 -15.88
N GLY A 403 36.94 -4.44 -16.63
CA GLY A 403 35.91 -5.39 -17.01
C GLY A 403 34.89 -5.62 -15.89
N LEU A 404 33.81 -6.32 -16.24
CA LEU A 404 32.68 -6.57 -15.36
C LEU A 404 32.70 -8.01 -14.84
N PRO A 405 32.26 -8.25 -13.58
CA PRO A 405 32.21 -9.59 -13.01
C PRO A 405 31.18 -10.47 -13.71
N ALA A 406 31.32 -11.80 -13.60
CA ALA A 406 30.48 -12.81 -14.27
C ALA A 406 28.96 -12.62 -14.10
N ARG A 407 28.50 -11.95 -13.04
CA ARG A 407 27.07 -11.60 -12.88
C ARG A 407 26.51 -10.73 -14.00
N TYR A 408 27.36 -10.04 -14.77
CA TYR A 408 26.96 -9.23 -15.92
C TYR A 408 26.77 -10.04 -17.21
N THR A 409 26.92 -11.37 -17.20
CA THR A 409 26.60 -12.22 -18.36
C THR A 409 25.15 -12.05 -18.81
N SER A 410 24.22 -11.72 -17.90
CA SER A 410 22.83 -11.39 -18.27
C SER A 410 22.69 -10.12 -19.13
N GLN A 411 23.76 -9.33 -19.24
CA GLN A 411 23.84 -8.08 -20.01
C GLN A 411 24.84 -8.18 -21.17
N ASP A 412 25.20 -9.39 -21.61
CA ASP A 412 26.13 -9.59 -22.74
C ASP A 412 25.56 -9.07 -24.07
N ALA A 413 24.23 -8.99 -24.21
CA ALA A 413 23.57 -8.32 -25.33
C ALA A 413 23.37 -6.79 -25.12
N SER A 414 24.02 -6.23 -24.09
CA SER A 414 23.90 -4.83 -23.69
C SER A 414 25.26 -4.17 -23.45
N GLN A 415 26.34 -4.66 -24.06
CA GLN A 415 27.68 -4.08 -23.88
C GLN A 415 27.75 -2.59 -24.28
N PRO A 416 27.15 -2.14 -25.41
CA PRO A 416 27.06 -0.71 -25.71
C PRO A 416 26.37 0.13 -24.63
N TRP A 417 25.33 -0.41 -23.98
CA TRP A 417 24.65 0.27 -22.89
C TRP A 417 25.54 0.44 -21.66
N LEU A 418 26.26 -0.62 -21.27
CA LEU A 418 27.21 -0.57 -20.16
C LEU A 418 28.30 0.47 -20.38
N ILE A 419 28.82 0.54 -21.62
CA ILE A 419 29.80 1.55 -22.02
C ILE A 419 29.18 2.95 -21.97
N TYR A 420 28.04 3.16 -22.62
CA TYR A 420 27.34 4.45 -22.62
C TYR A 420 27.04 4.95 -21.21
N TRP A 421 26.50 4.09 -20.34
CA TRP A 421 26.20 4.46 -18.96
C TRP A 421 27.46 4.87 -18.20
N ALA A 422 28.55 4.11 -18.30
CA ALA A 422 29.81 4.48 -17.68
C ALA A 422 30.31 5.85 -18.19
N LEU A 423 30.31 6.05 -19.51
CA LEU A 423 30.77 7.30 -20.14
C LEU A 423 29.92 8.50 -19.75
N GLN A 424 28.60 8.38 -19.83
CA GLN A 424 27.69 9.47 -19.52
C GLN A 424 27.69 9.79 -18.03
N GLY A 425 27.79 8.77 -17.16
CA GLY A 425 27.95 8.98 -15.72
C GLY A 425 29.23 9.75 -15.39
N LEU A 426 30.37 9.36 -15.98
CA LEU A 426 31.64 10.08 -15.85
C LEU A 426 31.56 11.51 -16.38
N THR A 427 30.88 11.70 -17.52
CA THR A 427 30.70 13.01 -18.15
C THR A 427 29.84 13.93 -17.28
N CYS A 428 28.74 13.43 -16.70
CA CYS A 428 27.93 14.18 -15.72
C CYS A 428 28.78 14.61 -14.52
N LEU A 429 29.67 13.74 -14.03
CA LEU A 429 30.57 14.04 -12.91
C LEU A 429 31.73 14.98 -13.28
N GLY A 430 31.89 15.34 -14.55
CA GLY A 430 32.98 16.21 -15.03
C GLY A 430 34.31 15.50 -15.24
N VAL A 431 34.30 14.17 -15.40
CA VAL A 431 35.52 13.36 -15.57
C VAL A 431 35.77 13.13 -17.06
N GLN A 432 36.98 13.46 -17.52
CA GLN A 432 37.44 13.18 -18.86
C GLN A 432 38.31 11.92 -18.91
N LEU A 433 38.16 11.15 -19.99
CA LEU A 433 39.01 10.00 -20.28
C LEU A 433 40.30 10.42 -20.99
N ASP A 434 41.37 9.70 -20.72
CA ASP A 434 42.63 9.85 -21.45
C ASP A 434 42.49 9.36 -22.92
N PRO A 435 43.33 9.86 -23.85
CA PRO A 435 43.23 9.49 -25.26
C PRO A 435 43.30 7.99 -25.55
N THR A 436 44.08 7.23 -24.79
CA THR A 436 44.24 5.78 -25.00
C THR A 436 42.96 5.05 -24.63
N THR A 437 42.38 5.40 -23.48
CA THR A 437 41.08 4.85 -23.07
C THR A 437 39.98 5.21 -24.05
N LYS A 438 39.92 6.47 -24.51
CA LYS A 438 38.95 6.90 -25.54
C LYS A 438 39.06 6.04 -26.80
N GLN A 439 40.27 5.82 -27.30
CA GLN A 439 40.49 5.01 -28.50
C GLN A 439 40.05 3.55 -28.29
N ARG A 440 40.41 2.93 -27.16
CA ARG A 440 39.94 1.57 -26.84
C ARG A 440 38.42 1.47 -26.81
N THR A 441 37.76 2.47 -26.26
CA THR A 441 36.29 2.53 -26.22
C THR A 441 35.70 2.68 -27.63
N ILE A 442 36.26 3.55 -28.48
CA ILE A 442 35.88 3.68 -29.89
C ILE A 442 36.00 2.33 -30.61
N ASP A 443 37.16 1.68 -30.50
CA ASP A 443 37.42 0.41 -31.17
C ASP A 443 36.44 -0.69 -30.70
N THR A 444 36.13 -0.71 -29.40
CA THR A 444 35.17 -1.67 -28.81
C THR A 444 33.74 -1.45 -29.31
N ILE A 445 33.29 -0.18 -29.39
CA ILE A 445 31.95 0.13 -29.91
C ILE A 445 31.85 -0.18 -31.39
N LEU A 446 32.87 0.17 -32.18
CA LEU A 446 32.89 -0.10 -33.62
C LEU A 446 32.90 -1.59 -33.94
N ALA A 447 33.47 -2.44 -33.08
CA ALA A 447 33.38 -3.90 -33.22
C ALA A 447 31.94 -4.45 -33.12
N ASN A 448 31.01 -3.67 -32.56
CA ASN A 448 29.58 -4.01 -32.49
C ASN A 448 28.80 -3.53 -33.71
N GLN A 449 29.41 -2.76 -34.62
CA GLN A 449 28.73 -2.28 -35.83
C GLN A 449 28.47 -3.46 -36.76
N HIS A 450 27.21 -3.65 -37.13
CA HIS A 450 26.82 -4.76 -37.98
C HIS A 450 27.03 -4.42 -39.47
N PRO A 451 27.53 -5.35 -40.31
CA PRO A 451 27.73 -5.11 -41.74
C PRO A 451 26.46 -4.67 -42.50
N ASP A 452 25.29 -5.15 -42.07
CA ASP A 452 24.00 -4.79 -42.67
C ASP A 452 23.38 -3.49 -42.07
N GLY A 453 24.10 -2.81 -41.19
CA GLY A 453 23.68 -1.54 -40.58
C GLY A 453 23.19 -1.64 -39.15
N GLY A 454 23.38 -0.56 -38.39
CA GLY A 454 23.13 -0.51 -36.95
C GLY A 454 24.25 -1.16 -36.12
N PHE A 455 24.03 -1.26 -34.82
CA PHE A 455 24.94 -1.91 -33.87
C PHE A 455 24.21 -3.03 -33.12
N GLY A 456 24.92 -4.11 -32.84
CA GLY A 456 24.47 -5.22 -32.00
C GLY A 456 24.80 -5.02 -30.51
N GLY A 457 24.33 -5.95 -29.68
CA GLY A 457 24.56 -5.96 -28.23
C GLY A 457 26.00 -6.30 -27.81
N GLY A 458 26.78 -6.84 -28.73
CA GLY A 458 28.18 -7.25 -28.61
C GLY A 458 28.71 -7.71 -29.98
N PRO A 459 30.02 -8.00 -30.11
CA PRO A 459 30.60 -8.32 -31.42
C PRO A 459 29.96 -9.56 -32.05
N GLY A 460 29.54 -9.45 -33.32
CA GLY A 460 28.91 -10.54 -34.07
C GLY A 460 27.43 -10.80 -33.75
N GLN A 461 26.82 -10.03 -32.84
CA GLN A 461 25.37 -10.10 -32.60
C GLN A 461 24.59 -9.32 -33.67
N ILE A 462 23.33 -9.71 -33.90
CA ILE A 462 22.42 -9.04 -34.83
C ILE A 462 22.19 -7.56 -34.43
N PRO A 463 21.94 -6.66 -35.39
CA PRO A 463 21.72 -5.25 -35.08
C PRO A 463 20.37 -5.05 -34.40
N HIS A 464 20.33 -4.09 -33.48
CA HIS A 464 19.14 -3.80 -32.67
C HIS A 464 19.07 -2.28 -32.39
N LEU A 465 17.86 -1.71 -32.40
CA LEU A 465 17.67 -0.24 -32.28
C LEU A 465 18.25 0.32 -30.96
N LEU A 466 18.03 -0.36 -29.83
CA LEU A 466 18.52 0.04 -28.51
C LEU A 466 20.07 0.13 -28.40
N PRO A 467 20.86 -0.93 -28.67
CA PRO A 467 22.31 -0.80 -28.65
C PRO A 467 22.86 0.11 -29.76
N THR A 468 22.11 0.34 -30.85
CA THR A 468 22.45 1.36 -31.86
C THR A 468 22.44 2.77 -31.25
N TYR A 469 21.39 3.12 -30.49
CA TYR A 469 21.35 4.37 -29.72
C TYR A 469 22.54 4.47 -28.75
N ALA A 470 22.76 3.43 -27.94
CA ALA A 470 23.82 3.46 -26.93
C ALA A 470 25.21 3.61 -27.58
N SER A 471 25.44 2.94 -28.72
CA SER A 471 26.69 3.03 -29.48
C SER A 471 26.93 4.44 -30.02
N VAL A 472 25.91 5.06 -30.62
CA VAL A 472 26.02 6.41 -31.20
C VAL A 472 26.18 7.46 -30.10
N CYS A 473 25.44 7.35 -29.00
CA CYS A 473 25.62 8.24 -27.84
C CYS A 473 27.00 8.08 -27.20
N ALA A 474 27.51 6.86 -27.07
CA ALA A 474 28.86 6.62 -26.57
C ALA A 474 29.92 7.22 -27.52
N LEU A 475 29.76 7.05 -28.83
CA LEU A 475 30.63 7.68 -29.84
C LEU A 475 30.49 9.21 -29.84
N ALA A 476 29.34 9.79 -29.50
CA ALA A 476 29.21 11.23 -29.31
C ALA A 476 30.09 11.75 -28.15
N ILE A 477 30.30 10.94 -27.11
CA ILE A 477 31.12 11.29 -25.94
C ILE A 477 32.62 11.11 -26.21
N VAL A 478 33.03 9.97 -26.78
CA VAL A 478 34.47 9.65 -26.93
C VAL A 478 35.02 9.90 -28.33
N GLY A 479 34.15 9.95 -29.34
CA GLY A 479 34.52 10.05 -30.74
C GLY A 479 34.89 11.46 -31.19
N LYS A 480 35.38 11.53 -32.41
CA LYS A 480 35.83 12.73 -33.11
C LYS A 480 35.86 12.47 -34.63
N PRO A 481 36.02 13.52 -35.45
CA PRO A 481 36.30 13.36 -36.87
C PRO A 481 37.63 12.66 -37.16
N GLY A 482 37.75 12.05 -38.33
CA GLY A 482 38.99 11.49 -38.87
C GLY A 482 39.11 9.97 -38.79
N GLU A 483 40.21 9.46 -39.35
CA GLU A 483 40.57 8.05 -39.26
C GLU A 483 40.70 7.61 -37.79
N LYS A 484 40.06 6.49 -37.43
CA LYS A 484 39.95 5.97 -36.06
C LYS A 484 39.22 6.90 -35.07
N GLY A 485 38.59 7.97 -35.55
CA GLY A 485 37.87 8.94 -34.73
C GLY A 485 36.52 8.43 -34.21
N GLY A 486 35.97 7.37 -34.80
CA GLY A 486 34.68 6.80 -34.44
C GLY A 486 33.52 7.36 -35.28
N TRP A 487 33.49 8.67 -35.56
CA TRP A 487 32.37 9.30 -36.28
C TRP A 487 32.35 8.94 -37.76
N ASP A 488 33.49 8.98 -38.44
CA ASP A 488 33.58 8.67 -39.87
C ASP A 488 33.43 7.17 -40.18
N GLN A 489 33.58 6.32 -39.16
CA GLN A 489 33.43 4.88 -39.29
C GLN A 489 31.98 4.42 -39.12
N ILE A 490 31.04 5.31 -38.75
CA ILE A 490 29.61 4.99 -38.71
C ILE A 490 29.08 4.94 -40.15
N ASN A 491 28.62 3.78 -40.58
CA ASN A 491 28.02 3.61 -41.90
C ASN A 491 26.57 4.13 -41.90
N ARG A 492 26.42 5.45 -42.12
CA ARG A 492 25.13 6.16 -42.16
C ARG A 492 24.12 5.55 -43.12
N GLN A 493 24.56 5.16 -44.33
CA GLN A 493 23.71 4.54 -45.34
C GLN A 493 23.17 3.19 -44.88
N LYS A 494 24.03 2.32 -44.34
CA LYS A 494 23.60 1.03 -43.81
C LYS A 494 22.69 1.18 -42.58
N CYS A 495 22.98 2.13 -41.69
CA CYS A 495 22.08 2.46 -40.57
C CYS A 495 20.69 2.87 -41.06
N TYR A 496 20.59 3.72 -42.08
CA TYR A 496 19.30 4.11 -42.67
C TYR A 496 18.56 2.91 -43.27
N GLU A 497 19.26 2.07 -44.05
CA GLU A 497 18.69 0.83 -44.61
C GLU A 497 18.17 -0.11 -43.51
N PHE A 498 18.90 -0.22 -42.40
CA PHE A 498 18.45 -0.97 -41.23
C PHE A 498 17.18 -0.37 -40.62
N PHE A 499 17.13 0.94 -40.40
CA PHE A 499 15.95 1.63 -39.86
C PHE A 499 14.71 1.47 -40.76
N MET A 500 14.89 1.55 -42.07
CA MET A 500 13.80 1.30 -43.02
C MET A 500 13.30 -0.15 -42.99
N ARG A 501 14.16 -1.14 -42.75
CA ARG A 501 13.72 -2.53 -42.52
C ARG A 501 12.93 -2.70 -41.23
N MET A 502 13.17 -1.85 -40.23
CA MET A 502 12.46 -1.89 -38.94
C MET A 502 11.12 -1.17 -38.98
N LYS A 503 10.93 -0.24 -39.92
CA LYS A 503 9.72 0.56 -40.08
C LYS A 503 8.51 -0.33 -40.38
N GLN A 504 7.44 -0.13 -39.62
CA GLN A 504 6.15 -0.80 -39.83
C GLN A 504 5.16 0.12 -40.54
N PRO A 505 4.15 -0.43 -41.26
CA PRO A 505 3.17 0.38 -41.98
C PRO A 505 2.34 1.31 -41.08
N ASP A 506 2.21 1.00 -39.78
CA ASP A 506 1.49 1.82 -38.80
C ASP A 506 2.31 2.99 -38.23
N GLY A 507 3.55 3.17 -38.68
CA GLY A 507 4.47 4.20 -38.20
C GLY A 507 5.30 3.76 -36.99
N SER A 508 5.08 2.56 -36.46
CA SER A 508 5.91 1.99 -35.41
C SER A 508 7.19 1.36 -35.96
N PHE A 509 8.07 0.88 -35.07
CA PHE A 509 9.31 0.21 -35.44
C PHE A 509 9.50 -1.07 -34.63
N VAL A 510 9.80 -2.19 -35.30
CA VAL A 510 10.31 -3.38 -34.63
C VAL A 510 11.76 -3.13 -34.18
N VAL A 511 12.14 -3.59 -32.99
CA VAL A 511 13.47 -3.26 -32.45
C VAL A 511 14.62 -4.02 -33.11
N ASN A 512 14.32 -5.17 -33.71
CA ASN A 512 15.13 -5.95 -34.64
C ASN A 512 14.19 -6.85 -35.47
N LYS A 513 14.72 -7.64 -36.40
CA LYS A 513 13.92 -8.54 -37.23
C LYS A 513 13.19 -9.59 -36.35
N ASP A 514 11.87 -9.69 -36.49
CA ASP A 514 11.01 -10.65 -35.78
C ASP A 514 10.92 -10.42 -34.25
N ALA A 515 11.23 -9.19 -33.79
CA ALA A 515 11.19 -8.81 -32.37
C ALA A 515 10.01 -7.87 -32.02
N GLU A 516 10.00 -7.35 -30.80
CA GLU A 516 8.92 -6.52 -30.28
C GLU A 516 8.83 -5.13 -30.96
N VAL A 517 7.62 -4.55 -30.87
CA VAL A 517 7.34 -3.16 -31.21
C VAL A 517 6.99 -2.40 -29.94
N ASP A 518 7.77 -1.36 -29.63
CA ASP A 518 7.41 -0.37 -28.63
C ASP A 518 8.13 0.97 -28.85
N VAL A 519 7.72 1.98 -28.08
CA VAL A 519 8.23 3.35 -28.17
C VAL A 519 9.72 3.48 -27.83
N ARG A 520 10.37 2.49 -27.20
CA ARG A 520 11.83 2.53 -26.98
C ARG A 520 12.56 2.44 -28.32
N GLY A 521 12.11 1.52 -29.19
CA GLY A 521 12.65 1.38 -30.54
C GLY A 521 12.54 2.68 -31.33
N THR A 522 11.35 3.30 -31.26
CA THR A 522 11.07 4.60 -31.90
C THR A 522 12.02 5.70 -31.40
N TYR A 523 12.14 5.87 -30.08
CA TYR A 523 13.04 6.87 -29.49
C TYR A 523 14.51 6.64 -29.86
N CYS A 524 15.00 5.39 -29.73
CA CYS A 524 16.39 5.06 -30.04
C CYS A 524 16.74 5.33 -31.51
N LEU A 525 15.81 4.99 -32.42
CA LEU A 525 15.93 5.25 -33.84
C LEU A 525 15.91 6.75 -34.12
N LEU A 526 14.94 7.50 -33.60
CA LEU A 526 14.81 8.93 -33.87
C LEU A 526 16.00 9.73 -33.34
N VAL A 527 16.50 9.41 -32.14
CA VAL A 527 17.72 10.04 -31.62
C VAL A 527 18.90 9.76 -32.54
N THR A 528 19.11 8.50 -32.90
CA THR A 528 20.25 8.12 -33.73
C THR A 528 20.15 8.76 -35.12
N ALA A 529 18.97 8.70 -35.74
CA ALA A 529 18.72 9.27 -37.05
C ALA A 529 18.88 10.79 -37.03
N THR A 530 18.48 11.45 -35.94
CA THR A 530 18.66 12.89 -35.76
C THR A 530 20.12 13.27 -35.58
N LEU A 531 20.87 12.61 -34.67
CA LEU A 531 22.27 12.94 -34.42
C LEU A 531 23.17 12.66 -35.62
N LEU A 532 22.85 11.62 -36.40
CA LEU A 532 23.58 11.24 -37.60
C LEU A 532 23.05 11.91 -38.86
N ASP A 533 22.05 12.80 -38.78
CA ASP A 533 21.47 13.48 -39.95
C ASP A 533 21.03 12.49 -41.05
N ILE A 534 20.28 11.46 -40.66
CA ILE A 534 19.72 10.42 -41.56
C ILE A 534 18.21 10.25 -41.39
N LEU A 535 17.53 11.16 -40.66
CA LEU A 535 16.07 11.16 -40.58
C LEU A 535 15.48 11.80 -41.85
N THR A 536 14.58 11.09 -42.52
CA THR A 536 13.91 11.52 -43.75
C THR A 536 12.40 11.61 -43.54
N PRO A 537 11.66 12.36 -44.38
CA PRO A 537 10.19 12.36 -44.33
C PRO A 537 9.59 10.96 -44.42
N GLU A 538 10.15 10.09 -45.28
CA GLU A 538 9.73 8.69 -45.43
C GLU A 538 9.94 7.90 -44.13
N LEU A 539 11.12 8.02 -43.51
CA LEU A 539 11.39 7.32 -42.26
C LEU A 539 10.48 7.81 -41.13
N ALA A 540 10.18 9.11 -41.07
CA ALA A 540 9.32 9.73 -40.06
C ALA A 540 7.81 9.48 -40.26
N GLU A 541 7.36 9.14 -41.47
CA GLU A 541 5.94 9.02 -41.83
C GLU A 541 5.14 8.11 -40.87
N GLY A 542 3.98 8.56 -40.38
CA GLY A 542 3.10 7.79 -39.50
C GLY A 542 3.55 7.68 -38.04
N THR A 543 4.78 8.09 -37.72
CA THR A 543 5.37 7.89 -36.39
C THR A 543 4.66 8.74 -35.33
N SER A 544 4.28 9.97 -35.66
CA SER A 544 3.51 10.84 -34.75
C SER A 544 2.16 10.21 -34.40
N GLU A 545 1.47 9.62 -35.37
CA GLU A 545 0.19 8.94 -35.15
C GLU A 545 0.34 7.74 -34.21
N PHE A 546 1.39 6.93 -34.41
CA PHE A 546 1.72 5.82 -33.51
C PHE A 546 2.02 6.30 -32.08
N LEU A 547 2.86 7.33 -31.91
CA LEU A 547 3.18 7.86 -30.59
C LEU A 547 1.93 8.39 -29.87
N ARG A 548 1.08 9.13 -30.58
CA ARG A 548 -0.17 9.65 -30.04
C ARG A 548 -1.09 8.52 -29.57
N SER A 549 -1.20 7.43 -30.32
CA SER A 549 -2.04 6.29 -29.92
C SER A 549 -1.50 5.52 -28.72
N CYS A 550 -0.24 5.74 -28.32
CA CYS A 550 0.31 5.16 -27.09
C CYS A 550 -0.08 5.94 -25.82
N GLN A 551 -0.66 7.15 -25.91
CA GLN A 551 -1.07 7.91 -24.73
C GLN A 551 -2.30 7.29 -24.06
N THR A 552 -2.21 7.03 -22.76
CA THR A 552 -3.26 6.33 -22.01
C THR A 552 -4.29 7.29 -21.39
N TYR A 553 -5.31 6.73 -20.74
CA TYR A 553 -6.28 7.49 -19.98
C TYR A 553 -5.68 8.25 -18.79
N GLU A 554 -4.59 7.76 -18.18
CA GLU A 554 -3.96 8.40 -17.02
C GLU A 554 -3.19 9.67 -17.42
N GLY A 555 -2.69 9.72 -18.66
CA GLY A 555 -1.99 10.86 -19.25
C GLY A 555 -0.57 10.57 -19.71
N GLY A 556 0.11 9.58 -19.13
CA GLY A 556 1.38 9.07 -19.62
C GLY A 556 1.21 8.14 -20.84
N PHE A 557 2.29 7.53 -21.29
CA PHE A 557 2.31 6.67 -22.47
C PHE A 557 2.61 5.21 -22.10
N ALA A 558 1.90 4.30 -22.75
CA ALA A 558 2.17 2.87 -22.74
C ALA A 558 3.35 2.52 -23.66
N SER A 559 3.78 1.25 -23.63
CA SER A 559 4.87 0.79 -24.49
C SER A 559 4.50 0.85 -25.97
N SER A 560 3.25 0.55 -26.32
CA SER A 560 2.81 0.46 -27.72
C SER A 560 1.30 0.70 -27.83
N SER A 561 0.78 0.59 -29.05
CA SER A 561 -0.65 0.60 -29.37
C SER A 561 -0.93 -0.40 -30.48
N HIS A 562 -2.14 -0.94 -30.54
CA HIS A 562 -2.49 -1.99 -31.50
C HIS A 562 -3.12 -1.39 -32.77
N PRO A 563 -2.49 -1.53 -33.95
CA PRO A 563 -3.12 -1.13 -35.20
C PRO A 563 -4.14 -2.16 -35.69
N TYR A 564 -5.12 -1.71 -36.48
CA TYR A 564 -5.96 -2.57 -37.29
C TYR A 564 -5.58 -2.41 -38.77
N TYR A 565 -5.60 -3.50 -39.53
CA TYR A 565 -5.20 -3.51 -40.94
C TYR A 565 -6.34 -3.95 -41.86
N SER A 566 -6.39 -3.39 -43.06
CA SER A 566 -7.31 -3.82 -44.12
C SER A 566 -7.06 -5.27 -44.53
N ALA A 567 -8.13 -6.06 -44.69
CA ALA A 567 -8.05 -7.40 -45.26
C ALA A 567 -8.00 -7.33 -46.80
N GLY A 568 -7.10 -8.10 -47.42
CA GLY A 568 -7.17 -8.41 -48.86
C GLY A 568 -6.42 -7.48 -49.83
N SER A 569 -5.49 -6.64 -49.37
CA SER A 569 -4.59 -5.86 -50.24
C SER A 569 -3.15 -6.38 -50.19
N ASP A 570 -2.42 -6.29 -51.31
CA ASP A 570 -0.99 -6.68 -51.40
C ASP A 570 -0.07 -5.86 -50.47
N LYS A 571 -0.57 -4.72 -49.97
CA LYS A 571 0.06 -3.91 -48.91
C LYS A 571 -0.96 -3.66 -47.79
N PRO A 572 -0.68 -4.07 -46.53
CA PRO A 572 -1.57 -3.81 -45.41
C PRO A 572 -1.72 -2.30 -45.19
N GLN A 573 -2.95 -1.79 -45.27
CA GLN A 573 -3.27 -0.39 -44.96
C GLN A 573 -3.79 -0.30 -43.54
N VAL A 574 -3.30 0.68 -42.79
CA VAL A 574 -3.72 0.89 -41.41
C VAL A 574 -5.08 1.57 -41.44
N LEU A 575 -6.05 0.96 -40.74
CA LEU A 575 -7.39 1.49 -40.69
C LEU A 575 -7.48 2.69 -39.72
N SER A 576 -8.46 3.57 -39.93
CA SER A 576 -8.60 4.84 -39.21
C SER A 576 -9.17 4.71 -37.79
N GLU A 577 -9.52 3.49 -37.35
CA GLU A 577 -10.08 3.18 -36.05
C GLU A 577 -9.11 3.55 -34.92
N VAL A 578 -9.69 3.75 -33.73
CA VAL A 578 -8.91 4.01 -32.52
C VAL A 578 -8.01 2.81 -32.23
N ARG A 579 -6.70 3.05 -32.21
CA ARG A 579 -5.70 2.05 -31.83
C ARG A 579 -5.66 1.95 -30.30
N PRO A 580 -6.06 0.82 -29.69
CA PRO A 580 -6.01 0.69 -28.23
C PRO A 580 -4.56 0.63 -27.74
N THR A 581 -4.29 1.29 -26.61
CA THR A 581 -2.98 1.25 -25.95
C THR A 581 -2.66 -0.16 -25.43
N LEU A 582 -1.41 -0.59 -25.60
CA LEU A 582 -0.91 -1.87 -25.12
C LEU A 582 -0.03 -1.66 -23.88
N GLY A 583 -0.66 -1.55 -22.71
CA GLY A 583 0.02 -1.41 -21.42
C GLY A 583 -0.45 -0.22 -20.59
N GLU A 584 0.19 -0.04 -19.44
CA GLU A 584 -0.04 1.06 -18.51
C GLU A 584 0.88 2.24 -18.85
N SER A 585 0.52 3.44 -18.40
CA SER A 585 1.46 4.57 -18.40
C SER A 585 2.73 4.22 -17.63
N HIS A 586 3.89 4.45 -18.23
CA HIS A 586 5.16 4.15 -17.60
C HIS A 586 6.19 5.25 -17.86
N GLY A 587 7.01 5.60 -16.88
CA GLY A 587 7.97 6.70 -16.96
C GLY A 587 8.94 6.54 -18.11
N GLY A 588 9.54 5.36 -18.25
CA GLY A 588 10.46 5.07 -19.36
C GLY A 588 9.82 5.21 -20.75
N TYR A 589 8.61 4.67 -20.95
CA TYR A 589 7.90 4.77 -22.23
C TYR A 589 7.40 6.19 -22.49
N THR A 590 6.95 6.89 -21.45
CA THR A 590 6.55 8.29 -21.51
C THR A 590 7.73 9.18 -21.91
N SER A 591 8.91 8.99 -21.32
CA SER A 591 10.13 9.68 -21.74
C SER A 591 10.45 9.45 -23.21
N CYS A 592 10.46 8.18 -23.63
CA CYS A 592 10.70 7.82 -25.03
C CYS A 592 9.69 8.49 -25.96
N ALA A 593 8.40 8.44 -25.64
CA ALA A 593 7.34 8.98 -26.47
C ALA A 593 7.39 10.51 -26.56
N VAL A 594 7.61 11.20 -25.43
CA VAL A 594 7.67 12.68 -25.38
C VAL A 594 8.90 13.22 -26.08
N ALA A 595 10.08 12.63 -25.84
CA ALA A 595 11.28 13.05 -26.57
C ALA A 595 11.16 12.78 -28.08
N SER A 596 10.59 11.63 -28.47
CA SER A 596 10.29 11.31 -29.87
C SER A 596 9.30 12.31 -30.48
N TRP A 597 8.28 12.72 -29.73
CA TRP A 597 7.29 13.71 -30.15
C TRP A 597 7.96 15.05 -30.48
N VAL A 598 8.87 15.51 -29.62
CA VAL A 598 9.62 16.75 -29.82
C VAL A 598 10.58 16.64 -31.01
N LEU A 599 11.29 15.52 -31.16
CA LEU A 599 12.18 15.26 -32.31
C LEU A 599 11.44 15.25 -33.66
N LEU A 600 10.16 14.86 -33.66
CA LEU A 600 9.32 14.81 -34.85
C LEU A 600 8.67 16.15 -35.23
N GLN A 601 8.75 17.19 -34.39
CA GLN A 601 8.11 18.48 -34.69
C GLN A 601 8.46 19.06 -36.09
N PRO A 602 9.71 18.99 -36.58
CA PRO A 602 10.05 19.47 -37.94
C PRO A 602 9.38 18.67 -39.07
N TYR A 603 8.84 17.49 -38.78
CA TYR A 603 8.17 16.58 -39.71
C TYR A 603 6.65 16.61 -39.58
N GLN A 604 6.13 17.27 -38.54
CA GLN A 604 4.70 17.37 -38.29
C GLN A 604 4.06 18.47 -39.12
N LYS A 605 2.83 18.24 -39.55
CA LYS A 605 1.98 19.24 -40.20
C LYS A 605 1.06 19.89 -39.16
N PRO A 606 0.57 21.12 -39.41
CA PRO A 606 -0.37 21.79 -38.51
C PRO A 606 -1.63 20.96 -38.21
N GLU A 607 -2.13 20.24 -39.21
CA GLU A 607 -3.31 19.37 -39.14
C GLU A 607 -3.08 18.04 -38.41
N ASP A 608 -1.82 17.67 -38.11
CA ASP A 608 -1.52 16.40 -37.48
C ASP A 608 -2.12 16.35 -36.06
N PRO A 609 -2.76 15.22 -35.67
CA PRO A 609 -3.35 15.04 -34.35
C PRO A 609 -2.35 15.29 -33.22
N LYS A 610 -2.72 16.05 -32.18
CA LYS A 610 -1.84 16.38 -31.05
C LYS A 610 -1.99 15.42 -29.86
N ILE A 611 -0.96 15.33 -29.03
CA ILE A 611 -1.01 14.67 -27.71
C ILE A 611 -1.70 15.56 -26.67
N ASN A 612 -2.25 14.95 -25.62
CA ASN A 612 -2.84 15.69 -24.51
C ASN A 612 -1.78 16.09 -23.48
N VAL A 613 -1.18 17.27 -23.66
CA VAL A 613 -0.11 17.79 -22.79
C VAL A 613 -0.60 18.02 -21.35
N LYS A 614 -1.83 18.50 -21.15
CA LYS A 614 -2.38 18.75 -19.80
C LYS A 614 -2.47 17.48 -18.96
N LYS A 615 -2.97 16.38 -19.54
CA LYS A 615 -3.01 15.07 -18.86
C LYS A 615 -1.62 14.51 -18.60
N LEU A 616 -0.70 14.68 -19.57
CA LEU A 616 0.69 14.25 -19.43
C LEU A 616 1.38 14.95 -18.25
N VAL A 617 1.26 16.28 -18.14
CA VAL A 617 1.84 17.06 -17.04
C VAL A 617 1.27 16.62 -15.70
N ARG A 618 -0.07 16.46 -15.60
CA ARG A 618 -0.72 15.93 -14.39
C ARG A 618 -0.16 14.56 -14.00
N TRP A 619 -0.04 13.65 -14.95
CA TRP A 619 0.46 12.30 -14.71
C TRP A 619 1.93 12.33 -14.25
N ALA A 620 2.80 13.03 -14.97
CA ALA A 620 4.23 13.12 -14.65
C ALA A 620 4.48 13.74 -13.27
N ALA A 621 3.78 14.83 -12.92
CA ALA A 621 3.86 15.44 -11.60
C ALA A 621 3.36 14.49 -10.49
N GLY A 622 2.28 13.75 -10.75
CA GLY A 622 1.75 12.74 -9.82
C GLY A 622 2.66 11.53 -9.59
N MET A 623 3.72 11.36 -10.39
CA MET A 623 4.71 10.30 -10.19
C MET A 623 5.82 10.68 -9.20
N GLN A 624 5.91 11.94 -8.78
CA GLN A 624 6.85 12.31 -7.72
C GLN A 624 6.36 11.76 -6.38
N GLY A 625 7.26 11.10 -5.66
CA GLY A 625 6.98 10.51 -4.36
C GLY A 625 6.74 11.56 -3.27
N LEU A 626 6.06 11.15 -2.21
CA LEU A 626 5.80 12.02 -1.05
C LEU A 626 7.09 12.24 -0.24
N PRO A 627 7.14 13.23 0.68
CA PRO A 627 8.32 13.47 1.52
C PRO A 627 8.80 12.24 2.30
N ILE A 628 7.89 11.36 2.75
CA ILE A 628 8.22 10.11 3.44
C ILE A 628 8.95 9.09 2.55
N GLU A 629 8.73 9.17 1.23
CA GLU A 629 9.44 8.38 0.22
C GLU A 629 10.68 9.12 -0.31
N GLY A 630 11.04 10.25 0.30
CA GLY A 630 12.22 11.06 -0.03
C GLY A 630 12.09 11.93 -1.29
N GLY A 631 10.93 11.95 -1.95
CA GLY A 631 10.67 12.80 -3.13
C GLY A 631 11.35 12.36 -4.43
N GLY A 632 11.78 11.11 -4.52
CA GLY A 632 12.15 10.45 -5.78
C GLY A 632 10.93 10.10 -6.62
N PHE A 633 11.12 9.68 -7.87
CA PHE A 633 10.00 9.34 -8.77
C PHE A 633 9.67 7.85 -8.78
N ARG A 634 8.39 7.52 -8.93
CA ARG A 634 7.92 6.15 -9.25
C ARG A 634 7.63 6.03 -10.74
N GLY A 635 7.88 4.85 -11.32
CA GLY A 635 7.71 4.66 -12.77
C GLY A 635 6.26 4.62 -13.26
N ARG A 636 5.32 4.29 -12.37
CA ARG A 636 3.90 4.15 -12.69
C ARG A 636 3.07 4.15 -11.40
N SER A 637 1.76 4.32 -11.55
CA SER A 637 0.81 4.44 -10.45
C SER A 637 0.90 3.28 -9.46
N ASN A 638 0.89 3.58 -8.16
CA ASN A 638 0.97 2.59 -7.05
C ASN A 638 2.21 1.67 -7.05
N LYS A 639 3.32 2.06 -7.72
CA LYS A 639 4.62 1.41 -7.57
C LYS A 639 5.55 2.23 -6.69
N LEU A 640 6.69 1.63 -6.34
CA LEU A 640 7.71 2.23 -5.48
C LEU A 640 8.49 3.30 -6.23
N VAL A 641 9.02 4.27 -5.47
CA VAL A 641 10.07 5.18 -5.97
C VAL A 641 11.31 4.40 -6.38
N ASP A 642 12.02 4.91 -7.38
CA ASP A 642 13.25 4.33 -7.92
C ASP A 642 14.09 5.43 -8.58
N GLY A 643 15.37 5.50 -8.23
CA GLY A 643 16.30 6.53 -8.65
C GLY A 643 16.49 6.66 -10.15
N CYS A 644 16.22 5.63 -10.96
CA CYS A 644 16.29 5.78 -12.42
C CYS A 644 15.18 6.68 -12.99
N TYR A 645 14.02 6.76 -12.32
CA TYR A 645 12.94 7.67 -12.75
C TYR A 645 13.24 9.14 -12.46
N SER A 646 14.31 9.44 -11.74
CA SER A 646 14.87 10.79 -11.68
C SER A 646 15.13 11.32 -13.09
N TRP A 647 15.63 10.49 -14.01
CA TRP A 647 15.76 10.86 -15.42
C TRP A 647 14.47 10.60 -16.21
N TRP A 648 13.93 9.38 -16.16
CA TRP A 648 12.81 9.03 -17.04
C TRP A 648 11.52 9.82 -16.79
N ILE A 649 11.38 10.45 -15.62
CA ILE A 649 10.27 11.35 -15.32
C ILE A 649 10.78 12.74 -15.00
N GLY A 650 11.74 12.89 -14.07
CA GLY A 650 12.30 14.21 -13.75
C GLY A 650 12.93 14.90 -14.96
N GLY A 651 13.63 14.14 -15.81
CA GLY A 651 14.22 14.60 -17.08
C GLY A 651 13.21 15.06 -18.14
N LEU A 652 11.90 14.81 -17.94
CA LEU A 652 10.85 15.34 -18.82
C LEU A 652 10.58 16.83 -18.59
N GLU A 653 10.92 17.39 -17.42
CA GLU A 653 10.53 18.75 -17.03
C GLU A 653 10.82 19.79 -18.14
N PRO A 654 12.04 19.86 -18.72
CA PRO A 654 12.32 20.79 -19.81
C PRO A 654 11.40 20.63 -21.03
N LEU A 655 11.10 19.38 -21.40
CA LEU A 655 10.25 19.06 -22.55
C LEU A 655 8.78 19.41 -22.27
N LEU A 656 8.31 19.19 -21.04
CA LEU A 656 6.95 19.52 -20.63
C LEU A 656 6.73 21.03 -20.59
N LEU A 657 7.70 21.79 -20.09
CA LEU A 657 7.67 23.25 -20.09
C LEU A 657 7.65 23.81 -21.53
N ASP A 658 8.49 23.27 -22.42
CA ASP A 658 8.48 23.64 -23.86
C ASP A 658 7.12 23.34 -24.51
N LEU A 659 6.55 22.15 -24.30
CA LEU A 659 5.24 21.77 -24.82
C LEU A 659 4.06 22.59 -24.25
N LEU A 660 4.23 23.19 -23.08
CA LEU A 660 3.28 24.15 -22.50
C LEU A 660 3.48 25.58 -23.00
N GLY A 661 4.56 25.86 -23.74
CA GLY A 661 4.96 27.21 -24.14
C GLY A 661 5.63 28.01 -23.01
N LEU A 662 5.93 27.38 -21.87
CA LEU A 662 6.53 27.99 -20.68
C LEU A 662 8.05 27.87 -20.64
N GLY A 663 8.64 27.18 -21.62
CA GLY A 663 10.09 27.01 -21.77
C GLY A 663 10.78 28.13 -22.54
N ASN A 664 10.06 29.15 -23.03
CA ASN A 664 10.60 30.10 -24.01
C ASN A 664 10.84 31.48 -23.38
N GLU A 665 12.07 31.99 -23.47
CA GLU A 665 12.37 33.39 -23.18
C GLU A 665 12.29 34.22 -24.47
N GLU A 666 11.07 34.63 -24.82
CA GLU A 666 10.80 35.95 -25.37
C GLU A 666 9.58 36.48 -24.61
N GLY A 667 9.66 37.72 -24.12
CA GLY A 667 8.58 38.35 -23.36
C GLY A 667 7.22 38.24 -24.09
N GLU A 668 6.17 38.08 -23.29
CA GLU A 668 4.75 38.15 -23.68
C GLU A 668 4.27 37.04 -24.64
N THR A 669 3.86 35.90 -24.07
CA THR A 669 2.71 35.17 -24.63
C THR A 669 1.62 35.07 -23.56
N GLU A 670 0.56 35.85 -23.74
CA GLU A 670 -0.69 35.71 -23.00
C GLU A 670 -1.26 34.30 -23.22
N VAL A 671 -1.11 33.37 -22.26
CA VAL A 671 -1.92 32.14 -22.24
C VAL A 671 -2.33 31.72 -20.82
N VAL A 672 -3.60 32.03 -20.52
CA VAL A 672 -4.60 31.34 -19.68
C VAL A 672 -4.35 31.27 -18.16
N SER A 673 -4.94 32.27 -17.52
CA SER A 673 -5.23 32.49 -16.10
C SER A 673 -6.14 31.43 -15.43
N HIS A 674 -5.67 30.19 -15.29
CA HIS A 674 -6.34 29.22 -14.39
C HIS A 674 -5.40 28.42 -13.48
N VAL A 675 -4.13 28.81 -13.31
CA VAL A 675 -3.18 28.08 -12.44
C VAL A 675 -2.58 28.92 -11.31
N THR A 676 -2.92 30.20 -11.17
CA THR A 676 -2.38 31.02 -10.06
C THR A 676 -3.45 31.90 -9.44
N GLU A 677 -4.28 31.31 -8.58
CA GLU A 677 -4.62 31.96 -7.32
C GLU A 677 -3.95 31.09 -6.25
N GLU A 678 -3.09 31.70 -5.43
CA GLU A 678 -2.29 31.08 -4.35
C GLU A 678 -0.94 30.44 -4.74
N THR A 679 0.04 31.25 -5.16
CA THR A 679 1.38 31.22 -4.55
C THR A 679 2.09 32.55 -4.85
N GLU A 680 2.11 33.43 -3.86
CA GLU A 680 3.05 34.54 -3.80
C GLU A 680 4.48 33.99 -3.68
N SER A 681 5.20 33.90 -4.80
CA SER A 681 6.66 34.00 -4.80
C SER A 681 7.08 34.78 -6.05
N GLU A 682 7.10 36.10 -5.91
CA GLU A 682 7.64 37.00 -6.92
C GLU A 682 9.10 36.58 -7.25
N ASN A 683 9.38 36.35 -8.54
CA ASN A 683 10.71 36.22 -9.18
C ASN A 683 11.42 34.84 -9.24
N GLY A 684 10.74 33.70 -9.06
CA GLY A 684 11.32 32.37 -9.33
C GLY A 684 10.99 31.81 -10.72
N PRO A 685 11.87 31.03 -11.40
CA PRO A 685 11.53 30.32 -12.62
C PRO A 685 10.46 29.25 -12.35
N THR A 686 9.51 29.07 -13.27
CA THR A 686 8.45 28.06 -13.15
C THR A 686 9.02 26.64 -13.10
N THR A 687 8.72 25.89 -12.05
CA THR A 687 9.09 24.47 -11.89
C THR A 687 7.83 23.60 -11.83
N LEU A 688 7.85 22.42 -12.46
CA LEU A 688 6.76 21.44 -12.41
C LEU A 688 6.96 20.41 -11.30
N PHE A 689 8.20 20.17 -10.89
CA PHE A 689 8.56 19.17 -9.88
C PHE A 689 9.30 19.80 -8.69
N ASP A 690 9.24 19.14 -7.52
CA ASP A 690 10.05 19.51 -6.37
C ASP A 690 11.51 19.10 -6.60
N ARG A 691 12.28 20.05 -7.13
CA ARG A 691 13.71 19.90 -7.41
C ARG A 691 14.54 19.62 -6.16
N THR A 692 14.18 20.24 -5.03
CA THR A 692 14.93 20.09 -3.77
C THR A 692 14.83 18.66 -3.28
N SER A 693 13.63 18.09 -3.26
CA SER A 693 13.42 16.73 -2.79
C SER A 693 14.04 15.70 -3.75
N LEU A 694 14.00 15.92 -5.08
CA LEU A 694 14.68 15.04 -6.03
C LEU A 694 16.21 15.05 -5.84
N GLN A 695 16.81 16.23 -5.61
CA GLN A 695 18.23 16.34 -5.27
C GLN A 695 18.56 15.57 -3.98
N ARG A 696 17.73 15.73 -2.94
CA ARG A 696 17.89 15.01 -1.67
C ARG A 696 17.79 13.49 -1.85
N PHE A 697 16.83 13.01 -2.63
CA PHE A 697 16.68 11.57 -2.93
C PHE A 697 17.94 10.98 -3.55
N THR A 698 18.56 11.71 -4.48
CA THR A 698 19.82 11.29 -5.11
C THR A 698 20.95 11.21 -4.08
N LEU A 699 21.16 12.28 -3.31
CA LEU A 699 22.29 12.43 -2.39
C LEU A 699 22.19 11.52 -1.15
N VAL A 700 20.97 11.19 -0.72
CA VAL A 700 20.72 10.47 0.55
C VAL A 700 20.29 9.03 0.30
N SER A 701 19.29 8.81 -0.55
CA SER A 701 18.65 7.50 -0.71
C SER A 701 19.38 6.63 -1.74
N SER A 702 19.93 7.26 -2.78
CA SER A 702 20.48 6.55 -3.96
C SER A 702 22.00 6.38 -3.94
N GLN A 703 22.73 7.19 -3.19
CA GLN A 703 24.19 7.12 -3.10
C GLN A 703 24.68 5.93 -2.26
N LEU A 704 25.75 5.25 -2.70
CA LEU A 704 26.51 4.31 -1.89
C LEU A 704 27.90 4.86 -1.55
N SER A 705 28.34 4.65 -0.31
CA SER A 705 29.71 5.02 0.13
C SER A 705 30.82 4.25 -0.59
N SER A 706 30.51 3.09 -1.18
CA SER A 706 31.45 2.33 -2.02
C SER A 706 31.61 2.88 -3.45
N GLY A 707 30.88 3.93 -3.80
CA GLY A 707 30.74 4.40 -5.17
C GLY A 707 29.56 3.75 -5.91
N GLY A 708 29.03 4.48 -6.89
CA GLY A 708 27.83 4.12 -7.65
C GLY A 708 26.54 4.57 -6.98
N LEU A 709 25.48 4.74 -7.78
CA LEU A 709 24.13 5.01 -7.30
C LEU A 709 23.19 3.83 -7.64
N ARG A 710 22.08 3.73 -6.92
CA ARG A 710 21.14 2.60 -6.94
C ARG A 710 19.70 3.04 -7.20
N ASP A 711 18.84 2.04 -7.36
CA ASP A 711 17.37 2.16 -7.36
C ASP A 711 16.87 2.84 -6.07
N LYS A 712 17.02 2.17 -4.93
CA LYS A 712 16.53 2.61 -3.61
C LYS A 712 17.35 1.96 -2.49
N PRO A 713 17.19 2.37 -1.22
CA PRO A 713 17.81 1.69 -0.09
C PRO A 713 17.63 0.16 -0.11
N GLY A 714 18.70 -0.57 0.21
CA GLY A 714 18.72 -2.04 0.15
C GLY A 714 19.05 -2.64 -1.23
N LYS A 715 19.19 -1.84 -2.28
CA LYS A 715 19.62 -2.31 -3.61
C LYS A 715 21.12 -2.05 -3.86
N PRO A 716 21.81 -2.90 -4.64
CA PRO A 716 23.18 -2.63 -5.08
C PRO A 716 23.21 -1.49 -6.10
N ALA A 717 24.35 -0.83 -6.23
CA ALA A 717 24.59 0.09 -7.35
C ALA A 717 24.91 -0.68 -8.64
N ASP A 718 24.52 -0.09 -9.76
CA ASP A 718 24.84 -0.52 -11.12
C ASP A 718 24.98 0.69 -12.05
N LEU A 719 25.51 0.46 -13.26
CA LEU A 719 25.84 1.54 -14.19
C LEU A 719 24.58 2.25 -14.68
N TYR A 720 23.50 1.50 -14.92
CA TYR A 720 22.20 2.04 -15.32
C TYR A 720 21.67 3.05 -14.29
N HIS A 721 21.53 2.65 -13.02
CA HIS A 721 21.03 3.54 -11.97
C HIS A 721 22.00 4.68 -11.68
N THR A 722 23.32 4.44 -11.76
CA THR A 722 24.32 5.51 -11.59
C THR A 722 24.10 6.63 -12.61
N THR A 723 23.98 6.29 -13.89
CA THR A 723 23.81 7.28 -14.95
C THR A 723 22.47 8.00 -14.87
N TYR A 724 21.37 7.27 -14.67
CA TYR A 724 20.04 7.87 -14.68
C TYR A 724 19.71 8.65 -13.41
N ASN A 725 20.26 8.28 -12.25
CA ASN A 725 20.23 9.16 -11.08
C ASN A 725 21.00 10.45 -11.36
N LEU A 726 22.24 10.38 -11.89
CA LEU A 726 23.04 11.58 -12.18
C LEU A 726 22.41 12.48 -13.25
N ALA A 727 21.76 11.90 -14.26
CA ALA A 727 21.06 12.66 -15.29
C ALA A 727 19.81 13.36 -14.74
N GLY A 728 19.01 12.68 -13.91
CA GLY A 728 17.88 13.31 -13.23
C GLY A 728 18.29 14.36 -12.19
N TYR A 729 19.38 14.08 -11.48
CA TYR A 729 20.01 15.02 -10.55
C TYR A 729 20.49 16.29 -11.26
N SER A 730 21.08 16.12 -12.44
CA SER A 730 21.44 17.22 -13.34
C SER A 730 20.21 18.05 -13.73
N THR A 731 19.11 17.42 -14.16
CA THR A 731 17.86 18.15 -14.45
C THR A 731 17.30 18.89 -13.22
N ALA A 732 17.45 18.33 -12.02
CA ALA A 732 17.00 18.99 -10.79
C ALA A 732 17.88 20.19 -10.39
N GLN A 733 19.12 20.27 -10.89
CA GLN A 733 20.06 21.35 -10.62
C GLN A 733 19.97 22.50 -11.63
N HIS A 734 19.71 22.16 -12.89
CA HIS A 734 19.84 23.08 -14.02
C HIS A 734 18.49 23.35 -14.67
N ARG A 735 18.15 24.62 -14.87
CA ARG A 735 17.06 24.98 -15.77
C ARG A 735 17.58 24.92 -17.21
N VAL A 736 17.25 23.84 -17.90
CA VAL A 736 17.50 23.67 -19.33
C VAL A 736 16.24 24.02 -20.10
N TYR A 737 16.37 24.81 -21.17
CA TYR A 737 15.24 25.26 -21.96
C TYR A 737 15.62 25.44 -23.44
N ARG A 738 14.61 25.45 -24.32
CA ARG A 738 14.77 25.73 -25.75
C ARG A 738 14.70 27.23 -25.97
N SER A 739 15.80 27.83 -26.43
CA SER A 739 15.81 29.28 -26.69
C SER A 739 15.39 29.59 -28.12
N LEU A 740 14.23 30.22 -28.30
CA LEU A 740 13.75 30.67 -29.62
C LEU A 740 14.69 31.71 -30.25
N VAL A 741 15.34 32.54 -29.43
CA VAL A 741 16.36 33.50 -29.87
C VAL A 741 17.57 32.77 -30.43
N THR A 742 18.09 31.78 -29.71
CA THR A 742 19.23 30.97 -30.16
C THR A 742 18.84 30.15 -31.40
N GLU A 743 17.65 29.56 -31.41
CA GLU A 743 17.12 28.82 -32.56
C GLU A 743 17.07 29.69 -33.82
N LYS A 744 16.52 30.91 -33.72
CA LYS A 744 16.49 31.87 -34.83
C LYS A 744 17.89 32.20 -35.35
N LYS A 745 18.85 32.46 -34.45
CA LYS A 745 20.26 32.70 -34.83
C LYS A 745 20.88 31.50 -35.53
N LEU A 746 20.58 30.28 -35.07
CA LEU A 746 21.04 29.05 -35.72
C LEU A 746 20.42 28.91 -37.12
N LEU A 747 19.10 29.11 -37.26
CA LEU A 747 18.43 29.12 -38.56
C LEU A 747 19.05 30.15 -39.51
N ASP A 748 19.37 31.35 -39.05
CA ASP A 748 19.96 32.40 -39.88
C ASP A 748 21.42 32.11 -40.26
N SER A 749 22.13 31.32 -39.44
CA SER A 749 23.53 30.95 -39.67
C SER A 749 23.75 29.62 -40.41
N TRP A 750 22.67 28.90 -40.76
CA TRP A 750 22.74 27.64 -41.49
C TRP A 750 23.56 27.77 -42.78
N LYS A 751 24.58 26.92 -42.90
CA LYS A 751 25.36 26.75 -44.13
C LYS A 751 24.71 25.64 -44.95
N SER A 752 24.33 25.96 -46.19
CA SER A 752 23.72 24.99 -47.09
C SER A 752 24.58 23.73 -47.22
N SER A 753 23.96 22.56 -47.11
CA SER A 753 24.62 21.27 -47.19
C SER A 753 23.66 20.22 -47.73
N GLU A 754 24.19 19.18 -48.38
CA GLU A 754 23.41 18.03 -48.83
C GLU A 754 23.34 16.95 -47.76
N GLY A 755 22.16 16.36 -47.57
CA GLY A 755 22.00 15.18 -46.74
C GLY A 755 22.56 13.94 -47.43
N VAL A 756 23.13 13.00 -46.67
CA VAL A 756 23.78 11.82 -47.27
C VAL A 756 22.80 10.72 -47.66
N ILE A 757 21.54 10.83 -47.26
CA ILE A 757 20.49 9.86 -47.55
C ILE A 757 19.58 10.40 -48.65
N GLN A 758 19.26 9.54 -49.62
CA GLN A 758 18.29 9.89 -50.65
C GLN A 758 16.92 10.21 -50.02
N GLY A 759 16.34 11.36 -50.40
CA GLY A 759 15.09 11.84 -49.82
C GLY A 759 15.27 12.77 -48.61
N SER A 760 16.51 13.07 -48.20
CA SER A 760 16.78 14.16 -47.26
C SER A 760 16.26 15.51 -47.78
N ASN A 761 15.63 16.29 -46.89
CA ASN A 761 15.12 17.62 -47.21
C ASN A 761 15.93 18.68 -46.44
N GLU A 762 16.56 19.62 -47.16
CA GLU A 762 17.44 20.61 -46.54
C GLU A 762 16.72 21.51 -45.52
N GLN A 763 15.49 21.95 -45.81
CA GLN A 763 14.74 22.82 -44.88
C GLN A 763 14.39 22.10 -43.60
N ILE A 764 14.02 20.82 -43.69
CA ILE A 764 13.76 19.99 -42.52
C ILE A 764 15.06 19.76 -41.75
N ARG A 765 16.17 19.41 -42.42
CA ARG A 765 17.48 19.25 -41.77
C ARG A 765 17.92 20.50 -41.02
N LYS A 766 17.77 21.66 -41.65
CA LYS A 766 18.03 22.98 -41.06
C LYS A 766 17.20 23.20 -39.80
N ALA A 767 15.89 22.98 -39.87
CA ALA A 767 14.98 23.12 -38.72
C ALA A 767 15.30 22.12 -37.61
N THR A 768 15.57 20.85 -37.95
CA THR A 768 15.97 19.81 -36.99
C THR A 768 17.26 20.19 -36.28
N TRP A 769 18.32 20.57 -37.01
CA TRP A 769 19.60 20.96 -36.42
C TRP A 769 19.46 22.19 -35.51
N ALA A 770 18.77 23.24 -35.96
CA ALA A 770 18.58 24.44 -35.15
C ALA A 770 17.77 24.13 -33.87
N GLY A 771 16.69 23.35 -33.99
CA GLY A 771 15.85 22.94 -32.87
C GLY A 771 16.64 22.17 -31.80
N ILE A 772 17.44 21.18 -32.20
CA ILE A 772 18.23 20.39 -31.24
C ILE A 772 19.42 21.17 -30.66
N CYS A 773 20.02 22.09 -31.41
CA CYS A 773 21.17 22.88 -30.93
C CYS A 773 20.77 24.10 -30.07
N SER A 774 19.48 24.48 -30.10
CA SER A 774 18.94 25.64 -29.38
C SER A 774 18.64 25.41 -27.90
N TRP A 775 18.72 24.17 -27.42
CA TRP A 775 18.66 23.88 -25.98
C TRP A 775 19.89 24.43 -25.27
N GLN A 776 19.68 25.15 -24.17
CA GLN A 776 20.74 25.76 -23.39
C GLN A 776 20.42 25.81 -21.89
N GLU A 777 21.45 26.00 -21.08
CA GLU A 777 21.36 26.20 -19.64
C GLU A 777 21.02 27.66 -19.33
N ASP A 778 20.09 27.90 -18.41
CA ASP A 778 19.92 29.20 -17.75
C ASP A 778 20.82 29.27 -16.51
N GLU A 779 21.98 29.90 -16.67
CA GLU A 779 22.99 29.98 -15.61
C GLU A 779 22.51 30.73 -14.35
N GLY A 780 21.49 31.58 -14.48
CA GLY A 780 20.91 32.33 -13.36
C GLY A 780 19.89 31.55 -12.52
N ALA A 781 19.41 30.41 -13.02
CA ALA A 781 18.37 29.61 -12.39
C ALA A 781 18.89 28.31 -11.73
N HIS A 782 20.21 28.21 -11.55
CA HIS A 782 20.85 27.06 -10.93
C HIS A 782 20.52 26.94 -9.43
N PHE A 783 20.27 25.71 -8.97
CA PHE A 783 20.07 25.43 -7.56
C PHE A 783 20.78 24.13 -7.16
N TYR A 784 21.74 24.22 -6.23
CA TYR A 784 22.53 23.09 -5.77
C TYR A 784 22.29 22.83 -4.29
N LEU A 785 21.49 21.81 -3.98
CA LEU A 785 21.28 21.39 -2.59
C LEU A 785 22.62 20.96 -1.98
N GLY A 786 22.98 21.56 -0.85
CA GLY A 786 24.27 21.35 -0.18
C GLY A 786 25.43 22.19 -0.72
N GLY A 787 25.25 22.96 -1.79
CA GLY A 787 26.24 23.90 -2.32
C GLY A 787 26.92 23.47 -3.63
N GLU A 788 27.73 24.38 -4.19
CA GLU A 788 28.40 24.27 -5.50
C GLU A 788 29.23 23.00 -5.71
N GLN A 789 29.81 22.44 -4.65
CA GLN A 789 30.61 21.21 -4.73
C GLN A 789 29.80 20.00 -5.24
N ASN A 790 28.48 20.06 -5.09
CA ASN A 790 27.56 19.02 -5.55
C ASN A 790 27.14 19.18 -7.03
N ARG A 791 27.56 20.24 -7.73
CA ARG A 791 27.20 20.52 -9.12
C ARG A 791 27.63 19.39 -10.07
N VAL A 792 26.72 18.87 -10.89
CA VAL A 792 27.06 18.00 -12.05
C VAL A 792 26.88 18.79 -13.34
N ASN A 793 27.40 18.29 -14.47
CA ASN A 793 27.20 18.93 -15.77
C ASN A 793 25.75 18.79 -16.24
N ALA A 794 25.21 19.80 -16.93
CA ALA A 794 23.85 19.72 -17.46
C ALA A 794 23.72 18.67 -18.58
N THR A 795 22.55 18.05 -18.63
CA THR A 795 22.19 17.03 -19.61
C THR A 795 21.15 17.56 -20.60
N HIS A 796 21.32 17.20 -21.87
CA HIS A 796 20.40 17.52 -22.95
C HIS A 796 19.13 16.68 -22.82
N PRO A 797 17.93 17.31 -22.75
CA PRO A 797 16.69 16.62 -22.39
C PRO A 797 16.25 15.58 -23.44
N LEU A 798 16.59 15.79 -24.71
CA LEU A 798 16.28 14.84 -25.79
C LEU A 798 17.24 13.65 -25.93
N PHE A 799 18.49 13.75 -25.46
CA PHE A 799 19.54 12.79 -25.81
C PHE A 799 20.23 12.13 -24.62
N ASN A 800 20.10 12.72 -23.43
CA ASN A 800 20.90 12.38 -22.25
C ASN A 800 22.42 12.34 -22.57
N LEU A 801 22.88 13.41 -23.20
CA LEU A 801 24.28 13.76 -23.45
C LEU A 801 24.52 15.15 -22.87
N THR A 802 25.75 15.63 -22.72
CA THR A 802 25.93 17.07 -22.46
C THR A 802 25.57 17.89 -23.69
N MET A 803 25.27 19.18 -23.48
CA MET A 803 25.03 20.12 -24.57
C MET A 803 26.20 20.16 -25.57
N SER A 804 27.43 20.15 -25.05
CA SER A 804 28.65 20.17 -25.86
C SER A 804 28.80 18.94 -26.76
N HIS A 805 28.62 17.73 -26.24
CA HIS A 805 28.71 16.51 -27.06
C HIS A 805 27.60 16.44 -28.11
N THR A 806 26.38 16.86 -27.74
CA THR A 806 25.24 16.95 -28.66
C THR A 806 25.54 17.89 -29.83
N ARG A 807 25.98 19.12 -29.53
CA ARG A 807 26.33 20.10 -30.57
C ARG A 807 27.50 19.64 -31.42
N ALA A 808 28.53 19.05 -30.82
CA ALA A 808 29.72 18.61 -31.55
C ALA A 808 29.39 17.53 -32.61
N ILE A 809 28.64 16.49 -32.24
CA ILE A 809 28.25 15.42 -33.17
C ILE A 809 27.25 15.92 -34.22
N ALA A 810 26.28 16.77 -33.82
CA ALA A 810 25.30 17.34 -34.74
C ALA A 810 25.99 18.27 -35.77
N ASN A 811 26.82 19.21 -35.32
CA ASN A 811 27.56 20.11 -36.21
C ASN A 811 28.43 19.33 -37.21
N TYR A 812 28.95 18.17 -36.80
CA TYR A 812 29.68 17.30 -37.69
C TYR A 812 28.81 16.73 -38.82
N PHE A 813 27.76 16.00 -38.48
CA PHE A 813 26.97 15.26 -39.47
C PHE A 813 26.06 16.14 -40.33
N TYR A 814 25.58 17.26 -39.78
CA TYR A 814 24.85 18.29 -40.52
C TYR A 814 25.77 19.22 -41.32
N GLN A 815 27.10 19.04 -41.24
CA GLN A 815 28.11 19.85 -41.95
C GLN A 815 28.11 21.33 -41.54
N GLN A 816 27.77 21.61 -40.28
CA GLN A 816 27.71 22.94 -39.67
C GLN A 816 28.93 23.25 -38.80
N LYS A 817 30.13 22.86 -39.27
CA LYS A 817 31.39 23.12 -38.54
C LYS A 817 31.60 24.64 -38.35
N ASP A 818 32.18 24.99 -37.21
CA ASP A 818 32.53 26.36 -36.79
C ASP A 818 31.33 27.29 -36.48
N LEU A 819 30.14 26.74 -36.25
CA LEU A 819 28.97 27.49 -35.80
C LEU A 819 28.69 27.20 -34.32
N VAL A 820 28.93 28.25 -33.51
CA VAL A 820 28.77 28.40 -32.04
C VAL A 820 29.58 27.43 -31.19
#